data_AF-A0A6A8NKR5-F1
#
_entry.id   AF-A0A6A8NKR5-F1
#
_cell.length_a   1.000
_cell.length_b   1.000
_cell.length_c   1.000
_cell.angle_alpha   90.00
_cell.angle_beta   90.00
_cell.angle_gamma   90.00
#
_symmetry.space_group_name_H-M   'P 1'
#
loop_
_entity.id
_entity.type
_entity.pdbx_description
1 polymer ?
#
loop_
_entity_poly.entity_id
_entity_poly.type
_entity_poly.pdbx_seq_one_letter_code
_entity_poly.pdbx_strand_id
1 'polypeptide(L)'
;METPMINIPIYVDKEKLLEKPIIEDEKKKIRERCLDNYREVTIDEFLKILNSSQSFIPSKTKNKGNKSEDFLETRVIILDVDNTVKDEKGKVVDLSKDDSRYLSIEKALSINLVHNSAFAIQKSIRYSENLEKFKIVFLLKESITDYNEMQAVYRYLQEQMPWCDKSVDSSTRMFFGGYKSDAVMIINEDNMLDITELPIDFTMTCSKNCQSDSGREYELVNETDFVKLIKNDDKEEMKQWFKDCLFDSSDMSFNEIYERLLTIDMNKLLKSSKNLRCLFHDDHNPSARIFTSKTGHSIFYCHSSNCSISENFIGVVMLILKKDSRVETFNWLLEKLDLYPTHFRKLKEESKVLFDTLESMEDKLFRTIRNYLEEMRHVYDVLLSDVNFFDDSKESVTCILSGEQLAKKMSSYYGKAYDINKWNKLLSFMTFIGLIKKLDDDDIPIDMLEYLNKQKKDKALCEKGENFVYKRSNVYLLDVFDATSMIKKLTEDITPLLEKFQFTYQHFSYAWVKVCFNEEEAKRVFPQNLRSELSKEKQLILDEAHEVLQGLSWQGTYIMTEKELINTVCERLRNVRDNSVINALTENRGYFVKQGFTLERASKDIKRLYNVKASSSFLVYLAKGAGIDEVIKELILSGVGLVPLYQFTSVTRDDGRRVRKRKDPIVLN
;
A
#
# COMPACT_ATOMS: atom_id res chain seq x y z
N MET A 1 57.11 5.04 -4.85
CA MET A 1 56.05 5.39 -3.90
C MET A 1 55.48 4.07 -3.42
N GLU A 2 55.71 3.74 -2.15
CA GLU A 2 55.17 2.52 -1.55
C GLU A 2 53.65 2.64 -1.52
N THR A 3 52.94 1.76 -2.22
CA THR A 3 51.49 1.63 -2.11
C THR A 3 51.17 1.34 -0.65
N PRO A 4 50.31 2.11 0.03
CA PRO A 4 49.97 1.84 1.42
C PRO A 4 49.43 0.41 1.51
N MET A 5 50.06 -0.45 2.33
CA MET A 5 49.57 -1.80 2.56
C MET A 5 48.17 -1.71 3.18
N ILE A 6 47.15 -2.11 2.42
CA ILE A 6 45.79 -2.21 2.91
C ILE A 6 45.68 -3.49 3.74
N ASN A 7 45.51 -3.30 5.04
CA ASN A 7 45.23 -4.38 5.98
C ASN A 7 43.72 -4.58 6.08
N ILE A 8 43.26 -5.80 5.80
CA ILE A 8 41.85 -6.18 5.87
C ILE A 8 41.56 -6.80 7.25
N PRO A 9 40.70 -6.19 8.08
CA PRO A 9 40.30 -6.79 9.34
C PRO A 9 39.37 -7.99 9.11
N ILE A 10 39.76 -9.17 9.60
CA ILE A 10 39.01 -10.40 9.36
C ILE A 10 39.18 -11.40 10.51
N TYR A 11 38.12 -12.13 10.84
CA TYR A 11 38.20 -13.33 11.68
C TYR A 11 38.20 -14.56 10.78
N VAL A 12 39.11 -15.51 10.99
CA VAL A 12 39.27 -16.67 10.10
C VAL A 12 39.21 -17.97 10.91
N ASP A 13 38.48 -18.98 10.43
CA ASP A 13 38.50 -20.29 11.06
C ASP A 13 39.91 -20.89 10.99
N LYS A 14 40.37 -21.48 12.11
CA LYS A 14 41.65 -22.20 12.15
C LYS A 14 41.57 -23.52 11.37
N GLU A 15 40.36 -24.03 11.14
CA GLU A 15 40.09 -25.26 10.39
C GLU A 15 39.60 -24.97 8.96
N LYS A 16 39.92 -25.86 8.04
CA LYS A 16 39.36 -25.88 6.68
C LYS A 16 38.15 -26.79 6.66
N LEU A 17 37.08 -26.36 6.00
CA LEU A 17 35.88 -27.19 5.85
C LEU A 17 35.98 -28.03 4.59
N LEU A 18 35.64 -29.31 4.72
CA LEU A 18 35.49 -30.20 3.56
C LEU A 18 34.10 -30.10 2.93
N GLU A 19 33.08 -29.80 3.74
CA GLU A 19 31.69 -29.66 3.30
C GLU A 19 31.01 -28.52 4.08
N LYS A 20 29.98 -27.91 3.49
CA LYS A 20 29.21 -26.84 4.16
C LYS A 20 28.32 -27.46 5.26
N PRO A 21 28.46 -27.04 6.54
CA PRO A 21 27.71 -27.58 7.66
C PRO A 21 26.19 -27.47 7.44
N ILE A 22 25.46 -28.53 7.74
CA ILE A 22 24.00 -28.61 7.58
C ILE A 22 23.31 -28.32 8.92
N ILE A 23 23.90 -28.78 10.03
CA ILE A 23 23.34 -28.70 11.38
C ILE A 23 23.73 -27.36 12.02
N GLU A 24 22.79 -26.74 12.72
CA GLU A 24 22.97 -25.40 13.29
C GLU A 24 24.05 -25.33 14.38
N ASP A 25 24.18 -26.38 15.19
CA ASP A 25 25.21 -26.48 16.23
C ASP A 25 26.63 -26.49 15.65
N GLU A 26 26.84 -27.08 14.46
CA GLU A 26 28.14 -27.07 13.79
C GLU A 26 28.51 -25.67 13.29
N LYS A 27 27.54 -24.95 12.70
CA LYS A 27 27.74 -23.56 12.28
C LYS A 27 28.11 -22.66 13.45
N LYS A 28 27.48 -22.88 14.61
CA LYS A 28 27.78 -22.13 15.83
C LYS A 28 29.23 -22.35 16.29
N LYS A 29 29.70 -23.60 16.31
CA LYS A 29 31.10 -23.94 16.65
C LYS A 29 32.09 -23.30 15.68
N ILE A 30 31.81 -23.36 14.38
CA ILE A 30 32.66 -22.74 13.35
C ILE A 30 32.74 -21.23 13.56
N ARG A 31 31.59 -20.59 13.83
CA ARG A 31 31.52 -19.15 14.10
C ARG A 31 32.34 -18.78 15.35
N GLU A 32 32.23 -19.55 16.43
CA GLU A 32 33.03 -19.35 17.64
C GLU A 32 34.54 -19.44 17.35
N ARG A 33 34.98 -20.45 16.59
CA ARG A 33 36.39 -20.58 16.18
C ARG A 33 36.88 -19.43 15.31
N CYS A 34 36.05 -18.89 14.42
CA CYS A 34 36.39 -17.69 13.66
C CYS A 34 36.67 -16.53 14.61
N LEU A 35 35.72 -16.25 15.51
CA LEU A 35 35.79 -15.11 16.44
C LEU A 35 36.93 -15.21 17.47
N ASP A 36 37.54 -16.40 17.61
CA ASP A 36 38.75 -16.65 18.40
C ASP A 36 40.07 -16.37 17.65
N ASN A 37 40.01 -16.00 16.37
CA ASN A 37 41.18 -15.88 15.49
C ASN A 37 41.07 -14.64 14.58
N TYR A 38 41.07 -13.47 15.20
CA TYR A 38 41.21 -12.18 14.52
C TYR A 38 42.57 -12.05 13.84
N ARG A 39 42.59 -11.48 12.64
CA ARG A 39 43.78 -11.16 11.86
C ARG A 39 43.56 -9.85 11.10
N GLU A 40 44.65 -9.14 10.87
CA GLU A 40 44.74 -8.12 9.85
C GLU A 40 45.56 -8.71 8.71
N VAL A 41 44.94 -8.88 7.55
CA VAL A 41 45.54 -9.63 6.43
C VAL A 41 45.78 -8.73 5.23
N THR A 42 46.81 -9.03 4.47
CA THR A 42 47.04 -8.43 3.14
C THR A 42 46.02 -8.93 2.12
N ILE A 43 45.92 -8.25 0.97
CA ILE A 43 45.05 -8.69 -0.15
C ILE A 43 45.43 -10.12 -0.60
N ASP A 44 46.73 -10.44 -0.69
CA ASP A 44 47.21 -11.78 -1.06
C ASP A 44 46.79 -12.86 -0.05
N GLU A 45 46.87 -12.55 1.23
CA GLU A 45 46.40 -13.45 2.29
C GLU A 45 44.88 -13.59 2.27
N PHE A 46 44.15 -12.52 1.97
CA PHE A 46 42.71 -12.57 1.79
C PHE A 46 42.30 -13.43 0.60
N LEU A 47 43.00 -13.31 -0.54
CA LEU A 47 42.82 -14.19 -1.70
C LEU A 47 43.08 -15.67 -1.37
N LYS A 48 44.11 -15.96 -0.55
CA LYS A 48 44.35 -17.31 -0.03
C LYS A 48 43.17 -17.78 0.81
N ILE A 49 42.63 -16.94 1.70
CA ILE A 49 41.47 -17.26 2.54
C ILE A 49 40.26 -17.60 1.66
N LEU A 50 39.94 -16.76 0.67
CA LEU A 50 38.83 -16.99 -0.26
C LEU A 50 38.94 -18.32 -1.03
N ASN A 51 40.17 -18.81 -1.28
CA ASN A 51 40.45 -20.10 -1.95
C ASN A 51 40.69 -21.30 -1.01
N SER A 52 40.63 -21.11 0.31
CA SER A 52 41.15 -22.11 1.28
C SER A 52 40.10 -22.97 1.97
N SER A 53 38.83 -22.85 1.61
CA SER A 53 37.69 -23.48 2.31
C SER A 53 37.59 -23.12 3.81
N GLN A 54 38.33 -22.11 4.25
CA GLN A 54 38.23 -21.57 5.60
C GLN A 54 36.98 -20.70 5.70
N SER A 55 36.29 -20.78 6.83
CA SER A 55 35.23 -19.82 7.13
C SER A 55 35.83 -18.51 7.60
N PHE A 56 35.15 -17.40 7.36
CA PHE A 56 35.64 -16.09 7.78
C PHE A 56 34.52 -15.09 8.03
N ILE A 57 34.80 -14.06 8.81
CA ILE A 57 33.91 -12.92 9.08
C ILE A 57 34.67 -11.64 8.70
N PRO A 58 34.23 -10.91 7.66
CA PRO A 58 34.95 -9.80 7.06
C PRO A 58 34.70 -8.46 7.79
N SER A 59 34.82 -8.46 9.11
CA SER A 59 34.54 -7.29 9.94
C SER A 59 35.20 -7.46 11.29
N LYS A 60 35.55 -6.34 11.92
CA LYS A 60 36.09 -6.26 13.27
C LYS A 60 34.95 -5.96 14.25
N THR A 61 34.90 -6.65 15.38
CA THR A 61 33.95 -6.36 16.44
C THR A 61 34.60 -6.25 17.82
N LYS A 62 34.03 -5.40 18.69
CA LYS A 62 34.48 -5.15 20.07
C LYS A 62 34.19 -6.36 20.96
N ASN A 63 33.02 -6.95 20.83
CA ASN A 63 32.61 -8.19 21.48
C ASN A 63 32.25 -9.21 20.40
N LYS A 64 32.37 -10.50 20.69
CA LYS A 64 32.01 -11.63 19.78
C LYS A 64 30.49 -11.70 19.44
N GLY A 65 29.74 -10.65 19.76
CA GLY A 65 28.31 -10.51 19.58
C GLY A 65 27.92 -9.92 18.22
N ASN A 66 26.62 -9.97 17.91
CA ASN A 66 26.03 -9.47 16.67
C ASN A 66 25.40 -8.08 16.84
N LYS A 67 25.64 -7.40 17.97
CA LYS A 67 25.02 -6.10 18.22
C LYS A 67 25.66 -5.06 17.32
N SER A 68 24.87 -4.09 16.86
CA SER A 68 25.36 -2.97 16.05
C SER A 68 26.45 -2.19 16.77
N GLU A 69 26.33 -2.04 18.10
CA GLU A 69 27.30 -1.39 18.99
C GLU A 69 28.66 -2.10 19.06
N ASP A 70 28.70 -3.40 18.72
CA ASP A 70 29.91 -4.18 18.73
C ASP A 70 30.69 -4.03 17.42
N PHE A 71 30.10 -3.48 16.34
CA PHE A 71 30.81 -3.27 15.08
C PHE A 71 31.88 -2.19 15.23
N LEU A 72 33.08 -2.44 14.71
CA LEU A 72 34.21 -1.50 14.77
C LEU A 72 34.67 -1.07 13.37
N GLU A 73 34.83 -2.01 12.45
CA GLU A 73 35.40 -1.72 11.13
C GLU A 73 35.09 -2.84 10.13
N THR A 74 34.88 -2.49 8.86
CA THR A 74 35.04 -3.42 7.73
C THR A 74 35.73 -2.74 6.55
N ARG A 75 36.45 -3.54 5.75
CA ARG A 75 37.02 -3.16 4.45
C ARG A 75 36.53 -4.04 3.30
N VAL A 76 35.57 -4.92 3.57
CA VAL A 76 35.10 -5.88 2.57
C VAL A 76 33.59 -6.01 2.64
N ILE A 77 32.94 -5.88 1.49
CA ILE A 77 31.51 -6.11 1.32
C ILE A 77 31.32 -7.32 0.42
N ILE A 78 30.47 -8.27 0.85
CA ILE A 78 30.28 -9.53 0.11
C ILE A 78 28.79 -9.77 -0.12
N LEU A 79 28.40 -9.81 -1.40
CA LEU A 79 27.06 -10.24 -1.79
C LEU A 79 27.06 -11.75 -2.07
N ASP A 80 26.14 -12.49 -1.46
CA ASP A 80 26.00 -13.94 -1.65
C ASP A 80 24.89 -14.22 -2.67
N VAL A 81 25.18 -15.02 -3.69
CA VAL A 81 24.23 -15.41 -4.75
C VAL A 81 24.02 -16.92 -4.63
N ASP A 82 22.85 -17.30 -4.12
CA ASP A 82 22.48 -18.71 -3.92
C ASP A 82 21.64 -19.29 -5.07
N ASN A 83 21.07 -18.43 -5.94
CA ASN A 83 20.15 -18.80 -7.02
C ASN A 83 19.02 -19.74 -6.55
N THR A 84 18.32 -19.35 -5.49
CA THR A 84 17.20 -20.12 -4.90
C THR A 84 15.99 -19.23 -4.62
N VAL A 85 14.81 -19.84 -4.50
CA VAL A 85 13.55 -19.17 -4.13
C VAL A 85 12.75 -20.02 -3.14
N LYS A 86 11.86 -19.40 -2.36
CA LYS A 86 10.90 -20.13 -1.54
C LYS A 86 9.67 -20.51 -2.37
N ASP A 87 9.27 -21.77 -2.34
CA ASP A 87 8.02 -22.23 -2.93
C ASP A 87 6.79 -21.75 -2.11
N GLU A 88 5.58 -22.07 -2.58
CA GLU A 88 4.31 -21.70 -1.94
C GLU A 88 4.18 -22.24 -0.50
N LYS A 89 4.97 -23.25 -0.13
CA LYS A 89 5.02 -23.85 1.21
C LYS A 89 6.17 -23.30 2.06
N GLY A 90 6.90 -22.31 1.54
CA GLY A 90 8.04 -21.68 2.20
C GLY A 90 9.33 -22.49 2.15
N LYS A 91 9.40 -23.59 1.38
CA LYS A 91 10.59 -24.42 1.23
C LYS A 91 11.53 -23.81 0.18
N VAL A 92 12.82 -23.74 0.48
CA VAL A 92 13.83 -23.24 -0.46
C VAL A 92 14.08 -24.26 -1.56
N VAL A 93 13.96 -23.82 -2.81
CA VAL A 93 14.19 -24.60 -4.05
C VAL A 93 15.14 -23.83 -4.98
N ASP A 94 15.93 -24.56 -5.77
CA ASP A 94 16.90 -23.96 -6.69
C ASP A 94 16.19 -23.37 -7.93
N LEU A 95 16.68 -22.25 -8.44
CA LEU A 95 16.18 -21.62 -9.67
C LEU A 95 16.74 -22.33 -10.91
N SER A 96 15.93 -22.45 -11.96
CA SER A 96 16.42 -22.84 -13.29
C SER A 96 17.26 -21.72 -13.90
N LYS A 97 18.25 -22.05 -14.74
CA LYS A 97 19.04 -21.06 -15.50
C LYS A 97 18.19 -20.20 -16.45
N ASP A 98 17.05 -20.73 -16.89
CA ASP A 98 16.10 -20.02 -17.75
C ASP A 98 15.17 -19.06 -16.97
N ASP A 99 15.20 -19.11 -15.62
CA ASP A 99 14.42 -18.20 -14.79
C ASP A 99 14.99 -16.78 -14.88
N SER A 100 14.14 -15.78 -15.09
CA SER A 100 14.57 -14.37 -15.19
C SER A 100 15.26 -13.85 -13.92
N ARG A 101 15.05 -14.52 -12.77
CA ARG A 101 15.67 -14.24 -11.48
C ARG A 101 17.01 -14.97 -11.28
N TYR A 102 17.42 -15.81 -12.21
CA TYR A 102 18.73 -16.45 -12.14
C TYR A 102 19.82 -15.44 -12.50
N LEU A 103 20.85 -15.33 -11.66
CA LEU A 103 22.04 -14.53 -11.92
C LEU A 103 23.21 -15.47 -12.17
N SER A 104 23.65 -15.59 -13.43
CA SER A 104 24.89 -16.28 -13.79
C SER A 104 26.11 -15.41 -13.50
N ILE A 105 27.28 -16.03 -13.35
CA ILE A 105 28.57 -15.34 -13.20
C ILE A 105 28.83 -14.43 -14.41
N GLU A 106 28.56 -14.91 -15.62
CA GLU A 106 28.70 -14.11 -16.85
C GLU A 106 27.82 -12.86 -16.83
N LYS A 107 26.55 -13.01 -16.44
CA LYS A 107 25.63 -11.88 -16.30
C LYS A 107 26.10 -10.92 -15.21
N ALA A 108 26.55 -11.42 -14.07
CA ALA A 108 27.09 -10.58 -13.00
C ALA A 108 28.31 -9.75 -13.47
N LEU A 109 29.23 -10.35 -14.23
CA LEU A 109 30.40 -9.64 -14.78
C LEU A 109 30.04 -8.58 -15.82
N SER A 110 28.87 -8.69 -16.47
CA SER A 110 28.38 -7.67 -17.40
C SER A 110 27.78 -6.44 -16.71
N ILE A 111 27.50 -6.50 -15.40
CA ILE A 111 26.99 -5.37 -14.63
C ILE A 111 28.11 -4.36 -14.42
N ASN A 112 27.92 -3.12 -14.90
CA ASN A 112 28.94 -2.06 -14.90
C ASN A 112 29.59 -1.86 -13.51
N LEU A 113 28.78 -1.87 -12.45
CA LEU A 113 29.26 -1.75 -11.07
C LEU A 113 30.13 -2.93 -10.62
N VAL A 114 29.78 -4.15 -11.01
CA VAL A 114 30.57 -5.35 -10.68
C VAL A 114 31.87 -5.32 -11.47
N HIS A 115 31.79 -5.07 -12.77
CA HIS A 115 32.95 -5.01 -13.66
C HIS A 115 34.00 -3.99 -13.20
N ASN A 116 33.56 -2.79 -12.81
CA ASN A 116 34.46 -1.68 -12.49
C ASN A 116 34.85 -1.58 -11.02
N SER A 117 34.12 -2.23 -10.10
CA SER A 117 34.31 -1.99 -8.66
C SER A 117 34.39 -3.25 -7.81
N ALA A 118 33.96 -4.41 -8.30
CA ALA A 118 34.17 -5.66 -7.57
C ALA A 118 35.61 -6.14 -7.77
N PHE A 119 36.21 -6.61 -6.70
CA PHE A 119 37.57 -7.17 -6.69
C PHE A 119 37.59 -8.56 -7.31
N ALA A 120 36.65 -9.42 -6.91
CA ALA A 120 36.61 -10.81 -7.35
C ALA A 120 35.21 -11.43 -7.27
N ILE A 121 35.03 -12.53 -8.02
CA ILE A 121 33.94 -13.48 -7.81
C ILE A 121 34.49 -14.74 -7.14
N GLN A 122 33.85 -15.20 -6.07
CA GLN A 122 34.20 -16.44 -5.39
C GLN A 122 33.08 -17.47 -5.54
N LYS A 123 33.35 -18.59 -6.21
CA LYS A 123 32.48 -19.77 -6.26
C LYS A 123 32.29 -20.33 -4.84
N SER A 124 31.03 -20.58 -4.48
CA SER A 124 30.65 -21.17 -3.20
C SER A 124 31.08 -22.64 -3.11
N ILE A 125 31.18 -23.19 -1.90
CA ILE A 125 31.43 -24.64 -1.67
C ILE A 125 30.37 -25.51 -2.39
N ARG A 126 29.13 -25.00 -2.53
CA ARG A 126 28.02 -25.69 -3.21
C ARG A 126 27.87 -25.30 -4.68
N TYR A 127 28.87 -24.67 -5.29
CA TYR A 127 28.85 -24.35 -6.71
C TYR A 127 28.84 -25.61 -7.56
N SER A 128 28.03 -25.61 -8.63
CA SER A 128 28.11 -26.58 -9.72
C SER A 128 27.83 -25.88 -11.05
N GLU A 129 28.19 -26.50 -12.17
CA GLU A 129 27.91 -25.93 -13.50
C GLU A 129 26.41 -25.78 -13.77
N ASN A 130 25.57 -26.63 -13.16
CA ASN A 130 24.11 -26.56 -13.28
C ASN A 130 23.48 -25.52 -12.36
N LEU A 131 24.18 -25.11 -11.30
CA LEU A 131 23.68 -24.20 -10.28
C LEU A 131 24.83 -23.36 -9.72
N GLU A 132 24.93 -22.14 -10.24
CA GLU A 132 26.00 -21.20 -9.96
C GLU A 132 25.72 -20.49 -8.64
N LYS A 133 26.29 -21.03 -7.56
CA LYS A 133 26.30 -20.35 -6.26
C LYS A 133 27.64 -19.66 -6.07
N PHE A 134 27.65 -18.35 -5.91
CA PHE A 134 28.89 -17.56 -5.85
C PHE A 134 28.72 -16.31 -5.01
N LYS A 135 29.82 -15.61 -4.77
CA LYS A 135 29.89 -14.35 -4.04
C LYS A 135 30.52 -13.30 -4.92
N ILE A 136 30.02 -12.08 -4.82
CA ILE A 136 30.67 -10.90 -5.41
C ILE A 136 31.37 -10.18 -4.26
N VAL A 137 32.69 -10.02 -4.38
CA VAL A 137 33.55 -9.50 -3.32
C VAL A 137 34.03 -8.11 -3.69
N PHE A 138 33.71 -7.12 -2.86
CA PHE A 138 34.17 -5.74 -3.01
C PHE A 138 35.19 -5.43 -1.92
N LEU A 139 36.36 -4.91 -2.32
CA LEU A 139 37.30 -4.27 -1.40
C LEU A 139 36.97 -2.77 -1.32
N LEU A 140 36.98 -2.20 -0.12
CA LEU A 140 36.67 -0.79 0.06
C LEU A 140 37.95 0.06 0.04
N LYS A 141 37.90 1.21 -0.64
CA LYS A 141 38.99 2.18 -0.67
C LYS A 141 39.25 2.76 0.73
N GLU A 142 38.18 3.06 1.45
CA GLU A 142 38.20 3.50 2.85
C GLU A 142 37.44 2.50 3.72
N SER A 143 37.88 2.34 4.97
CA SER A 143 37.21 1.47 5.93
C SER A 143 35.90 2.08 6.41
N ILE A 144 34.84 1.29 6.47
CA ILE A 144 33.58 1.69 7.11
C ILE A 144 33.68 1.40 8.60
N THR A 145 33.46 2.41 9.44
CA THR A 145 33.48 2.28 10.91
C THR A 145 32.10 2.45 11.54
N ASP A 146 31.10 2.90 10.78
CA ASP A 146 29.70 2.98 11.23
C ASP A 146 28.88 1.78 10.72
N TYR A 147 28.12 1.16 11.62
CA TYR A 147 27.31 -0.02 11.28
C TYR A 147 26.19 0.32 10.30
N ASN A 148 25.58 1.50 10.42
CA ASN A 148 24.48 1.90 9.55
C ASN A 148 24.99 2.28 8.16
N GLU A 149 26.17 2.88 8.07
CA GLU A 149 26.90 3.10 6.82
C GLU A 149 27.15 1.78 6.09
N MET A 150 27.64 0.76 6.81
CA MET A 150 27.82 -0.60 6.26
C MET A 150 26.49 -1.15 5.74
N GLN A 151 25.40 -1.05 6.52
CA GLN A 151 24.08 -1.49 6.08
C GLN A 151 23.56 -0.70 4.87
N ALA A 152 23.83 0.60 4.79
CA ALA A 152 23.43 1.43 3.66
C ALA A 152 24.15 1.01 2.38
N VAL A 153 25.45 0.69 2.46
CA VAL A 153 26.22 0.14 1.33
C VAL A 153 25.67 -1.22 0.91
N TYR A 154 25.37 -2.13 1.84
CA TYR A 154 24.74 -3.41 1.52
C TYR A 154 23.39 -3.22 0.81
N ARG A 155 22.53 -2.33 1.30
CA ARG A 155 21.22 -2.04 0.68
C ARG A 155 21.39 -1.49 -0.73
N TYR A 156 22.25 -0.50 -0.91
CA TYR A 156 22.51 0.10 -2.23
C TYR A 156 22.97 -0.96 -3.24
N LEU A 157 23.95 -1.78 -2.87
CA LEU A 157 24.45 -2.83 -3.76
C LEU A 157 23.38 -3.89 -4.05
N GLN A 158 22.56 -4.26 -3.06
CA GLN A 158 21.43 -5.19 -3.25
C GLN A 158 20.31 -4.61 -4.12
N GLU A 159 20.11 -3.29 -4.15
CA GLU A 159 19.17 -2.63 -5.07
C GLU A 159 19.67 -2.68 -6.51
N GLN A 160 20.98 -2.47 -6.73
CA GLN A 160 21.60 -2.63 -8.04
C GLN A 160 21.67 -4.09 -8.49
N MET A 161 21.66 -5.03 -7.53
CA MET A 161 21.78 -6.47 -7.76
C MET A 161 20.73 -7.25 -6.95
N PRO A 162 19.42 -7.16 -7.30
CA PRO A 162 18.30 -7.70 -6.51
C PRO A 162 18.27 -9.22 -6.39
N TRP A 163 19.13 -9.92 -7.13
CA TRP A 163 19.28 -11.38 -7.16
C TRP A 163 20.09 -11.95 -5.99
N CYS A 164 20.73 -11.10 -5.18
CA CYS A 164 21.56 -11.53 -4.07
C CYS A 164 20.74 -11.84 -2.80
N ASP A 165 21.27 -12.71 -1.93
CA ASP A 165 20.74 -12.98 -0.60
C ASP A 165 20.67 -11.67 0.21
N LYS A 166 19.47 -11.37 0.72
CA LYS A 166 19.19 -10.16 1.50
C LYS A 166 19.71 -10.25 2.93
N SER A 167 20.11 -11.44 3.41
CA SER A 167 20.49 -11.71 4.81
C SER A 167 22.00 -11.58 5.11
N VAL A 168 22.74 -10.81 4.31
CA VAL A 168 24.21 -10.69 4.40
C VAL A 168 24.71 -9.47 5.18
N ASP A 169 23.85 -8.53 5.55
CA ASP A 169 24.19 -7.21 6.10
C ASP A 169 24.51 -7.22 7.62
N SER A 170 24.76 -8.39 8.21
CA SER A 170 25.14 -8.51 9.62
C SER A 170 26.63 -8.28 9.83
N SER A 171 26.99 -7.52 10.88
CA SER A 171 28.37 -7.23 11.30
C SER A 171 29.19 -8.46 11.68
N THR A 172 28.58 -9.64 11.80
CA THR A 172 29.31 -10.89 12.02
C THR A 172 28.88 -12.00 11.06
N ARG A 173 28.37 -11.62 9.88
CA ARG A 173 28.00 -12.59 8.85
C ARG A 173 29.23 -13.44 8.52
N MET A 174 29.10 -14.73 8.75
CA MET A 174 30.14 -15.70 8.43
C MET A 174 29.97 -16.18 6.99
N PHE A 175 31.06 -16.12 6.23
CA PHE A 175 31.17 -16.63 4.88
C PHE A 175 32.08 -17.84 4.86
N PHE A 176 31.95 -18.64 3.81
CA PHE A 176 32.74 -19.85 3.60
C PHE A 176 33.63 -19.65 2.37
N GLY A 177 34.93 -19.87 2.52
CA GLY A 177 35.90 -19.95 1.43
C GLY A 177 35.55 -21.05 0.43
N GLY A 178 36.04 -20.94 -0.80
CA GLY A 178 35.78 -21.89 -1.88
C GLY A 178 36.51 -23.22 -1.69
N TYR A 179 36.03 -24.27 -2.35
CA TYR A 179 36.51 -25.65 -2.17
C TYR A 179 37.69 -26.05 -3.09
N LYS A 180 38.20 -25.15 -3.95
CA LYS A 180 39.24 -25.43 -4.95
C LYS A 180 40.15 -24.23 -5.22
N SER A 181 41.34 -24.46 -5.76
CA SER A 181 42.31 -23.40 -6.11
C SER A 181 41.85 -22.46 -7.23
N ASP A 182 40.81 -22.83 -7.98
CA ASP A 182 40.15 -22.02 -9.02
C ASP A 182 38.79 -21.45 -8.56
N ALA A 183 38.53 -21.46 -7.24
CA ALA A 183 37.26 -20.98 -6.71
C ALA A 183 37.12 -19.45 -6.81
N VAL A 184 38.22 -18.71 -6.88
CA VAL A 184 38.21 -17.25 -7.03
C VAL A 184 38.60 -16.84 -8.44
N MET A 185 37.76 -16.02 -9.06
CA MET A 185 38.03 -15.30 -10.30
C MET A 185 38.27 -13.83 -9.95
N ILE A 186 39.52 -13.38 -10.08
CA ILE A 186 39.86 -11.96 -9.91
C ILE A 186 39.31 -11.20 -11.12
N ILE A 187 38.57 -10.11 -10.85
CA ILE A 187 38.05 -9.22 -11.90
C ILE A 187 39.15 -8.23 -12.27
N ASN A 188 39.66 -7.51 -11.26
CA ASN A 188 40.81 -6.62 -11.37
C ASN A 188 41.41 -6.41 -9.97
N GLU A 189 42.73 -6.55 -9.84
CA GLU A 189 43.44 -6.40 -8.56
C GLU A 189 43.40 -4.97 -8.02
N ASP A 190 43.24 -3.98 -8.91
CA ASP A 190 43.15 -2.56 -8.56
C ASP A 190 41.73 -2.10 -8.21
N ASN A 191 40.71 -2.95 -8.41
CA ASN A 191 39.32 -2.56 -8.15
C ASN A 191 39.10 -2.37 -6.64
N MET A 192 38.76 -1.15 -6.27
CA MET A 192 38.28 -0.80 -4.94
C MET A 192 37.03 0.05 -5.04
N LEU A 193 36.01 -0.31 -4.28
CA LEU A 193 34.77 0.44 -4.18
C LEU A 193 35.00 1.71 -3.35
N ASP A 194 34.84 2.87 -3.98
CA ASP A 194 34.80 4.16 -3.30
C ASP A 194 33.36 4.47 -2.88
N ILE A 195 33.07 4.27 -1.59
CA ILE A 195 31.73 4.50 -1.05
C ILE A 195 31.29 5.97 -1.09
N THR A 196 32.25 6.91 -1.17
CA THR A 196 31.95 8.35 -1.20
C THR A 196 31.44 8.81 -2.57
N GLU A 197 31.70 8.03 -3.62
CA GLU A 197 31.22 8.26 -4.97
C GLU A 197 29.83 7.65 -5.22
N LEU A 198 29.34 6.81 -4.29
CA LEU A 198 28.02 6.21 -4.41
C LEU A 198 26.94 7.23 -4.00
N PRO A 199 25.79 7.28 -4.70
CA PRO A 199 24.68 8.17 -4.38
C PRO A 199 23.88 7.64 -3.17
N ILE A 200 24.55 7.37 -2.06
CA ILE A 200 23.95 6.83 -0.84
C ILE A 200 23.68 8.00 0.09
N ASP A 201 22.40 8.24 0.39
CA ASP A 201 22.00 9.15 1.46
C ASP A 201 22.20 8.44 2.80
N PHE A 202 23.33 8.71 3.47
CA PHE A 202 23.62 8.14 4.78
C PHE A 202 22.72 8.76 5.84
N THR A 203 21.48 8.28 5.91
CA THR A 203 20.63 8.53 7.07
C THR A 203 21.29 7.84 8.27
N MET A 204 21.97 8.58 9.13
CA MET A 204 22.44 8.07 10.42
C MET A 204 21.22 7.64 11.25
N THR A 205 20.92 6.33 11.28
CA THR A 205 19.96 5.77 12.22
C THR A 205 20.64 5.68 13.59
N CYS A 206 20.07 6.41 14.54
CA CYS A 206 20.49 6.41 15.93
C CYS A 206 20.68 4.99 16.46
N SER A 207 21.85 4.71 17.03
CA SER A 207 22.17 3.46 17.70
C SER A 207 21.14 3.12 18.76
N LYS A 208 20.74 1.84 18.75
CA LYS A 208 19.82 1.21 19.71
C LYS A 208 20.32 1.39 21.14
N ASN A 209 19.64 2.25 21.88
CA ASN A 209 19.28 1.97 23.28
C ASN A 209 17.76 2.02 23.35
N CYS A 210 17.13 0.90 23.02
CA CYS A 210 15.71 0.69 23.21
C CYS A 210 15.42 0.47 24.71
N GLN A 211 15.38 1.56 25.45
CA GLN A 211 14.50 1.72 26.60
C GLN A 211 13.61 2.92 26.31
N SER A 212 12.35 2.63 25.97
CA SER A 212 11.25 3.61 25.93
C SER A 212 11.64 5.01 25.45
N ASP A 213 11.95 5.18 24.17
CA ASP A 213 11.91 6.51 23.58
C ASP A 213 10.43 6.89 23.42
N SER A 214 9.86 7.46 24.48
CA SER A 214 9.18 8.75 24.32
C SER A 214 10.01 9.55 23.32
N GLY A 215 9.37 10.05 22.24
CA GLY A 215 10.08 10.74 21.17
C GLY A 215 11.14 11.69 21.74
N ARG A 216 12.33 11.75 21.12
CA ARG A 216 13.25 12.85 21.41
C ARG A 216 12.46 14.13 21.13
N GLU A 217 11.96 14.73 22.20
CA GLU A 217 11.32 16.02 22.14
C GLU A 217 12.44 16.98 21.75
N TYR A 218 12.42 17.40 20.49
CA TYR A 218 13.08 18.63 20.12
C TYR A 218 12.33 19.74 20.84
N GLU A 219 12.75 20.03 22.07
CA GLU A 219 12.31 21.23 22.75
C GLU A 219 12.92 22.41 22.00
N LEU A 220 12.04 23.29 21.55
CA LEU A 220 12.46 24.49 20.85
C LEU A 220 13.01 25.47 21.89
N VAL A 221 14.35 25.49 22.03
CA VAL A 221 15.01 26.27 23.09
C VAL A 221 15.25 27.72 22.66
N ASN A 222 15.46 27.97 21.36
CA ASN A 222 15.79 29.29 20.84
C ASN A 222 14.61 29.89 20.05
N GLU A 223 13.91 30.84 20.67
CA GLU A 223 12.73 31.47 20.08
C GLU A 223 13.11 32.65 19.17
N THR A 224 13.36 32.35 17.89
CA THR A 224 13.64 33.36 16.85
C THR A 224 12.35 33.96 16.29
N ASP A 225 12.43 35.12 15.62
CA ASP A 225 11.28 35.75 14.95
C ASP A 225 10.60 34.81 13.95
N PHE A 226 11.39 34.02 13.20
CA PHE A 226 10.86 33.03 12.27
C PHE A 226 10.10 31.93 13.00
N VAL A 227 10.60 31.45 14.14
CA VAL A 227 9.88 30.43 14.91
C VAL A 227 8.59 30.98 15.50
N LYS A 228 8.60 32.23 16.00
CA LYS A 228 7.38 32.91 16.48
C LYS A 228 6.36 33.02 15.37
N LEU A 229 6.78 33.45 14.17
CA LEU A 229 5.93 33.54 12.99
C LEU A 229 5.26 32.19 12.67
N ILE A 230 6.04 31.10 12.60
CA ILE A 230 5.51 29.77 12.29
C ILE A 230 4.54 29.29 13.38
N LYS A 231 4.81 29.58 14.66
CA LYS A 231 3.93 29.19 15.78
C LYS A 231 2.67 30.04 15.89
N ASN A 232 2.73 31.32 15.52
CA ASN A 232 1.58 32.24 15.55
C ASN A 232 0.49 31.83 14.56
N ASP A 233 0.86 31.10 13.50
CA ASP A 233 -0.07 30.52 12.52
C ASP A 233 -0.89 31.57 11.74
N ASP A 234 -0.45 32.83 11.74
CA ASP A 234 -1.08 33.95 11.04
C ASP A 234 -0.75 33.93 9.54
N LYS A 235 -1.80 33.76 8.72
CA LYS A 235 -1.68 33.62 7.27
C LYS A 235 -1.09 34.87 6.59
N GLU A 236 -1.52 36.06 7.00
CA GLU A 236 -1.11 37.29 6.34
C GLU A 236 0.31 37.69 6.75
N GLU A 237 0.67 37.48 8.02
CA GLU A 237 2.03 37.68 8.49
C GLU A 237 3.01 36.75 7.77
N MET A 238 2.64 35.46 7.60
CA MET A 238 3.43 34.49 6.86
C MET A 238 3.61 34.89 5.39
N LYS A 239 2.52 35.24 4.69
CA LYS A 239 2.62 35.70 3.29
C LYS A 239 3.55 36.90 3.16
N GLN A 240 3.46 37.84 4.09
CA GLN A 240 4.29 39.04 4.07
C GLN A 240 5.77 38.73 4.36
N TRP A 241 6.07 37.79 5.26
CA TRP A 241 7.44 37.35 5.52
C TRP A 241 8.06 36.61 4.33
N PHE A 242 7.27 35.79 3.65
CA PHE A 242 7.74 34.98 2.51
C PHE A 242 7.72 35.73 1.18
N LYS A 243 7.24 36.98 1.12
CA LYS A 243 6.97 37.74 -0.12
C LYS A 243 8.09 37.68 -1.17
N ASP A 244 9.36 37.78 -0.74
CA ASP A 244 10.52 37.79 -1.66
C ASP A 244 10.98 36.38 -2.09
N CYS A 245 10.39 35.34 -1.49
CA CYS A 245 10.67 33.93 -1.75
C CYS A 245 9.46 33.18 -2.34
N LEU A 246 8.27 33.79 -2.35
CA LEU A 246 7.06 33.21 -2.95
C LEU A 246 7.17 33.19 -4.47
N PHE A 247 6.52 32.18 -5.04
CA PHE A 247 6.46 31.93 -6.47
C PHE A 247 5.00 31.71 -6.88
N ASP A 248 4.71 31.94 -8.15
CA ASP A 248 3.39 31.62 -8.71
C ASP A 248 3.25 30.10 -8.87
N SER A 249 2.22 29.54 -8.26
CA SER A 249 1.91 28.11 -8.23
C SER A 249 0.79 27.72 -9.19
N SER A 250 0.20 28.68 -9.91
CA SER A 250 -1.05 28.49 -10.67
C SER A 250 -0.98 27.35 -11.69
N ASP A 251 0.15 27.23 -12.41
CA ASP A 251 0.39 26.24 -13.47
C ASP A 251 1.36 25.12 -13.04
N MET A 252 1.56 24.96 -11.73
CA MET A 252 2.50 23.97 -11.18
C MET A 252 1.79 22.68 -10.72
N SER A 253 2.50 21.56 -10.76
CA SER A 253 2.14 20.34 -10.04
C SER A 253 2.52 20.46 -8.55
N PHE A 254 1.99 19.56 -7.70
CA PHE A 254 2.39 19.56 -6.29
C PHE A 254 3.85 19.18 -6.09
N ASN A 255 4.40 18.31 -6.94
CA ASN A 255 5.84 17.99 -6.93
C ASN A 255 6.68 19.22 -7.26
N GLU A 256 6.33 19.97 -8.31
CA GLU A 256 7.05 21.20 -8.65
C GLU A 256 6.99 22.22 -7.51
N ILE A 257 5.83 22.38 -6.83
CA ILE A 257 5.70 23.27 -5.66
C ILE A 257 6.57 22.76 -4.50
N TYR A 258 6.53 21.46 -4.21
CA TYR A 258 7.34 20.85 -3.16
C TYR A 258 8.82 21.08 -3.40
N GLU A 259 9.32 20.79 -4.61
CA GLU A 259 10.70 21.02 -5.01
C GLU A 259 11.08 22.50 -4.90
N ARG A 260 10.19 23.42 -5.31
CA ARG A 260 10.42 24.86 -5.10
C ARG A 260 10.55 25.24 -3.63
N LEU A 261 9.69 24.72 -2.76
CA LEU A 261 9.79 24.95 -1.32
C LEU A 261 11.13 24.45 -0.75
N LEU A 262 11.66 23.33 -1.26
CA LEU A 262 12.97 22.81 -0.84
C LEU A 262 14.14 23.71 -1.27
N THR A 263 14.00 24.45 -2.37
CA THR A 263 15.02 25.38 -2.88
C THR A 263 14.98 26.78 -2.25
N ILE A 264 14.04 27.05 -1.32
CA ILE A 264 13.96 28.36 -0.68
C ILE A 264 15.26 28.65 0.10
N ASP A 265 15.81 29.84 -0.13
CA ASP A 265 17.00 30.32 0.58
C ASP A 265 16.70 30.56 2.06
N MET A 266 17.03 29.56 2.87
CA MET A 266 16.82 29.62 4.31
C MET A 266 17.70 30.68 4.98
N ASN A 267 18.82 31.11 4.37
CA ASN A 267 19.62 32.19 4.96
C ASN A 267 18.82 33.50 4.98
N LYS A 268 18.07 33.76 3.91
CA LYS A 268 17.15 34.92 3.83
C LYS A 268 15.98 34.76 4.78
N LEU A 269 15.31 33.61 4.77
CA LEU A 269 14.12 33.39 5.60
C LEU A 269 14.41 33.46 7.09
N LEU A 270 15.50 32.85 7.54
CA LEU A 270 15.90 32.85 8.95
C LEU A 270 16.64 34.13 9.36
N LYS A 271 16.85 35.06 8.41
CA LYS A 271 17.67 36.27 8.58
C LYS A 271 19.03 35.93 9.20
N SER A 272 19.64 34.82 8.75
CA SER A 272 20.81 34.24 9.39
C SER A 272 22.03 35.15 9.23
N SER A 273 22.73 35.40 10.34
CA SER A 273 24.05 36.02 10.32
C SER A 273 25.15 34.95 10.21
N LYS A 274 26.43 35.37 10.10
CA LYS A 274 27.60 34.46 10.14
C LYS A 274 27.66 33.57 11.40
N ASN A 275 26.87 33.88 12.42
CA ASN A 275 26.84 33.23 13.73
C ASN A 275 25.46 32.58 13.99
N LEU A 276 25.02 31.69 13.09
CA LEU A 276 23.72 31.03 13.21
C LEU A 276 23.72 30.01 14.35
N ARG A 277 22.72 30.13 15.24
CA ARG A 277 22.47 29.19 16.34
C ARG A 277 21.46 28.13 15.92
N CYS A 278 21.57 26.95 16.51
CA CYS A 278 20.60 25.89 16.34
C CYS A 278 19.22 26.29 16.91
N LEU A 279 18.15 25.96 16.18
CA LEU A 279 16.77 26.26 16.58
C LEU A 279 16.21 25.27 17.61
N PHE A 280 16.83 24.08 17.73
CA PHE A 280 16.21 22.90 18.33
C PHE A 280 17.01 22.30 19.49
N HIS A 281 18.03 23.02 19.98
CA HIS A 281 18.71 22.71 21.24
C HIS A 281 19.24 24.01 21.85
N ASP A 282 19.62 23.98 23.14
CA ASP A 282 20.20 25.13 23.82
C ASP A 282 21.60 25.46 23.30
N ASP A 283 21.65 26.33 22.30
CA ASP A 283 22.85 26.64 21.54
C ASP A 283 23.39 28.02 21.92
N HIS A 284 24.24 28.08 22.95
CA HIS A 284 24.85 29.33 23.40
C HIS A 284 25.95 29.84 22.46
N ASN A 285 26.56 28.95 21.67
CA ASN A 285 27.59 29.25 20.67
C ASN A 285 27.10 28.87 19.28
N PRO A 286 27.37 29.64 18.21
CA PRO A 286 26.91 29.28 16.87
C PRO A 286 27.37 27.88 16.44
N SER A 287 26.44 26.92 16.34
CA SER A 287 26.73 25.56 15.89
C SER A 287 25.94 25.14 14.64
N ALA A 288 25.06 26.00 14.14
CA ALA A 288 24.25 25.72 12.96
C ALA A 288 24.83 26.37 11.70
N ARG A 289 24.62 25.72 10.56
CA ARG A 289 24.88 26.26 9.23
C ARG A 289 23.72 25.99 8.29
N ILE A 290 23.61 26.80 7.26
CA ILE A 290 22.73 26.55 6.12
C ILE A 290 23.61 26.38 4.88
N PHE A 291 23.40 25.32 4.12
CA PHE A 291 24.10 25.11 2.86
C PHE A 291 23.14 24.60 1.79
N THR A 292 23.51 24.80 0.53
CA THR A 292 22.77 24.29 -0.61
C THR A 292 23.34 22.93 -1.01
N SER A 293 22.49 21.91 -1.13
CA SER A 293 22.85 20.58 -1.61
C SER A 293 23.20 20.60 -3.11
N LYS A 294 23.73 19.48 -3.62
CA LYS A 294 23.95 19.30 -5.08
C LYS A 294 22.66 19.39 -5.90
N THR A 295 21.50 19.09 -5.30
CA THR A 295 20.17 19.19 -5.91
C THR A 295 19.57 20.60 -5.84
N GLY A 296 20.29 21.58 -5.25
CA GLY A 296 19.80 22.93 -5.08
C GLY A 296 18.92 23.13 -3.83
N HIS A 297 18.70 22.08 -3.03
CA HIS A 297 17.90 22.16 -1.81
C HIS A 297 18.67 22.87 -0.70
N SER A 298 17.98 23.72 0.04
CA SER A 298 18.54 24.36 1.22
C SER A 298 18.47 23.41 2.41
N ILE A 299 19.59 23.19 3.09
CA ILE A 299 19.73 22.28 4.23
C ILE A 299 20.19 23.04 5.47
N PHE A 300 19.43 22.92 6.56
CA PHE A 300 19.77 23.38 7.89
C PHE A 300 20.47 22.24 8.65
N TYR A 301 21.71 22.49 9.07
CA TYR A 301 22.54 21.47 9.68
C TYR A 301 23.17 21.98 10.98
N CYS A 302 23.16 21.17 12.02
CA CYS A 302 23.85 21.45 13.27
C CYS A 302 25.11 20.59 13.41
N HIS A 303 26.25 21.24 13.70
CA HIS A 303 27.55 20.60 13.92
C HIS A 303 27.77 20.09 15.35
N SER A 304 26.83 20.34 16.27
CA SER A 304 26.98 19.96 17.67
C SER A 304 26.89 18.44 17.82
N SER A 305 27.80 17.84 18.61
CA SER A 305 27.77 16.40 18.92
C SER A 305 26.48 15.94 19.60
N ASN A 306 25.75 16.89 20.21
CA ASN A 306 24.52 16.63 20.94
C ASN A 306 23.26 16.94 20.11
N CYS A 307 23.42 17.30 18.83
CA CYS A 307 22.31 17.64 17.95
C CYS A 307 22.52 17.01 16.57
N SER A 308 21.63 16.09 16.18
CA SER A 308 21.72 15.35 14.92
C SER A 308 20.89 15.96 13.79
N ILE A 309 20.61 17.26 13.86
CA ILE A 309 19.69 17.90 12.91
C ILE A 309 20.38 18.17 11.59
N SER A 310 19.77 17.63 10.54
CA SER A 310 20.14 17.85 9.14
C SER A 310 18.85 17.80 8.31
N GLU A 311 18.17 18.92 8.20
CA GLU A 311 16.83 18.98 7.61
C GLU A 311 16.73 20.07 6.54
N ASN A 312 15.94 19.79 5.51
CA ASN A 312 15.56 20.82 4.54
C ASN A 312 14.49 21.76 5.11
N PHE A 313 14.11 22.79 4.35
CA PHE A 313 13.12 23.78 4.79
C PHE A 313 11.82 23.17 5.36
N ILE A 314 11.23 22.19 4.66
CA ILE A 314 10.01 21.52 5.12
C ILE A 314 10.26 20.74 6.41
N GLY A 315 11.42 20.07 6.54
CA GLY A 315 11.80 19.37 7.78
C GLY A 315 11.96 20.32 8.96
N VAL A 316 12.56 21.50 8.75
CA VAL A 316 12.67 22.55 9.78
C VAL A 316 11.28 23.00 10.25
N VAL A 317 10.37 23.30 9.33
CA VAL A 317 8.99 23.72 9.68
C VAL A 317 8.23 22.58 10.39
N MET A 318 8.39 21.34 9.94
CA MET A 318 7.79 20.15 10.55
C MET A 318 8.20 20.01 12.02
N LEU A 319 9.50 20.17 12.31
CA LEU A 319 10.03 20.12 13.67
C LEU A 319 9.54 21.29 14.54
N ILE A 320 9.44 22.51 13.99
CA ILE A 320 8.90 23.68 14.72
C ILE A 320 7.45 23.45 15.13
N LEU A 321 6.63 22.93 14.21
CA LEU A 321 5.21 22.68 14.42
C LEU A 321 4.91 21.36 15.15
N LYS A 322 5.93 20.52 15.38
CA LYS A 322 5.79 19.16 15.93
C LYS A 322 4.76 18.32 15.16
N LYS A 323 4.81 18.37 13.83
CA LYS A 323 3.91 17.62 12.94
C LYS A 323 4.39 16.18 12.76
N ASP A 324 3.44 15.26 12.60
CA ASP A 324 3.73 13.82 12.52
C ASP A 324 4.30 13.39 11.16
N SER A 325 4.15 14.22 10.12
CA SER A 325 4.60 13.89 8.76
C SER A 325 4.93 15.08 7.88
N ARG A 326 5.82 14.86 6.91
CA ARG A 326 6.14 15.85 5.86
C ARG A 326 4.94 16.20 4.99
N VAL A 327 4.02 15.25 4.75
CA VAL A 327 2.77 15.48 4.02
C VAL A 327 1.92 16.53 4.73
N GLU A 328 1.75 16.38 6.05
CA GLU A 328 0.97 17.32 6.85
C GLU A 328 1.60 18.73 6.86
N THR A 329 2.93 18.81 6.99
CA THR A 329 3.65 20.09 6.92
C THR A 329 3.55 20.74 5.55
N PHE A 330 3.65 19.96 4.48
CA PHE A 330 3.48 20.47 3.12
C PHE A 330 2.07 21.03 2.89
N ASN A 331 1.03 20.30 3.28
CA ASN A 331 -0.36 20.77 3.18
C ASN A 331 -0.60 22.05 3.99
N TRP A 332 -0.02 22.15 5.19
CA TRP A 332 -0.05 23.37 5.99
C TRP A 332 0.63 24.55 5.28
N LEU A 333 1.80 24.35 4.68
CA LEU A 333 2.49 25.38 3.89
C LEU A 333 1.66 25.82 2.68
N LEU A 334 1.04 24.89 1.96
CA LEU A 334 0.16 25.21 0.82
C LEU A 334 -0.99 26.14 1.25
N GLU A 335 -1.62 25.85 2.38
CA GLU A 335 -2.73 26.65 2.91
C GLU A 335 -2.29 28.04 3.36
N LYS A 336 -1.22 28.10 4.16
CA LYS A 336 -0.76 29.36 4.78
C LYS A 336 -0.10 30.29 3.78
N LEU A 337 0.61 29.74 2.79
CA LEU A 337 1.25 30.52 1.74
C LEU A 337 0.37 30.67 0.50
N ASP A 338 -0.81 30.04 0.46
CA ASP A 338 -1.79 30.12 -0.64
C ASP A 338 -1.22 29.61 -1.98
N LEU A 339 -0.44 28.53 -1.89
CA LEU A 339 0.30 27.93 -2.99
C LEU A 339 -0.48 26.82 -3.72
N TYR A 340 -1.80 26.75 -3.53
CA TYR A 340 -2.61 25.75 -4.23
C TYR A 340 -2.64 26.04 -5.74
N PRO A 341 -2.33 25.04 -6.60
CA PRO A 341 -2.50 25.16 -8.05
C PRO A 341 -3.94 25.48 -8.49
N THR A 342 -4.09 26.04 -9.68
CA THR A 342 -5.41 26.38 -10.25
C THR A 342 -6.33 25.16 -10.36
N HIS A 343 -5.80 24.03 -10.83
CA HIS A 343 -6.57 22.79 -11.00
C HIS A 343 -7.15 22.29 -9.66
N PHE A 344 -6.38 22.40 -8.58
CA PHE A 344 -6.82 21.99 -7.25
C PHE A 344 -7.80 22.97 -6.61
N ARG A 345 -7.63 24.28 -6.83
CA ARG A 345 -8.62 25.29 -6.43
C ARG A 345 -9.97 25.01 -7.10
N LYS A 346 -9.96 24.75 -8.41
CA LYS A 346 -11.15 24.35 -9.16
C LYS A 346 -11.77 23.08 -8.59
N LEU A 347 -10.97 22.04 -8.30
CA LEU A 347 -11.47 20.81 -7.67
C LEU A 347 -12.20 21.08 -6.34
N LYS A 348 -11.65 21.93 -5.48
CA LYS A 348 -12.28 22.34 -4.21
C LYS A 348 -13.60 23.09 -4.41
N GLU A 349 -13.66 23.97 -5.40
CA GLU A 349 -14.88 24.71 -5.73
C GLU A 349 -15.96 23.77 -6.29
N GLU A 350 -15.60 22.94 -7.25
CA GLU A 350 -16.51 21.98 -7.90
C GLU A 350 -16.99 20.90 -6.93
N SER A 351 -16.14 20.43 -6.00
CA SER A 351 -16.57 19.50 -4.96
C SER A 351 -17.59 20.15 -4.02
N LYS A 352 -17.40 21.42 -3.65
CA LYS A 352 -18.37 22.16 -2.84
C LYS A 352 -19.72 22.28 -3.56
N VAL A 353 -19.70 22.71 -4.83
CA VAL A 353 -20.91 22.82 -5.66
C VAL A 353 -21.61 21.47 -5.79
N LEU A 354 -20.86 20.39 -6.02
CA LEU A 354 -21.40 19.04 -6.09
C LEU A 354 -22.17 18.66 -4.82
N PHE A 355 -21.53 18.71 -3.66
CA PHE A 355 -22.16 18.27 -2.41
C PHE A 355 -23.33 19.18 -1.99
N ASP A 356 -23.19 20.50 -2.11
CA ASP A 356 -24.28 21.44 -1.81
C ASP A 356 -25.50 21.20 -2.73
N THR A 357 -25.26 20.89 -4.01
CA THR A 357 -26.34 20.57 -4.95
C THR A 357 -26.99 19.22 -4.63
N LEU A 358 -26.20 18.19 -4.34
CA LEU A 358 -26.72 16.87 -3.95
C LEU A 358 -27.59 16.95 -2.68
N GLU A 359 -27.19 17.75 -1.70
CA GLU A 359 -27.98 18.03 -0.48
C GLU A 359 -29.31 18.71 -0.83
N SER A 360 -29.31 19.66 -1.77
CA SER A 360 -30.55 20.35 -2.20
C SER A 360 -31.54 19.46 -2.96
N MET A 361 -31.07 18.35 -3.53
CA MET A 361 -31.88 17.41 -4.33
C MET A 361 -31.96 16.01 -3.71
N GLU A 362 -31.81 15.93 -2.39
CA GLU A 362 -31.73 14.69 -1.62
C GLU A 362 -32.84 13.67 -1.96
N ASP A 363 -34.07 14.15 -2.21
CA ASP A 363 -35.23 13.32 -2.54
C ASP A 363 -35.13 12.59 -3.89
N LYS A 364 -34.26 13.08 -4.79
CA LYS A 364 -34.01 12.46 -6.10
C LYS A 364 -32.86 11.46 -6.06
N LEU A 365 -32.12 11.38 -4.95
CA LEU A 365 -30.97 10.50 -4.83
C LEU A 365 -31.39 9.09 -4.45
N PHE A 366 -30.64 8.11 -4.95
CA PHE A 366 -30.77 6.74 -4.47
C PHE A 366 -30.59 6.69 -2.95
N ARG A 367 -31.44 5.94 -2.25
CA ARG A 367 -31.49 5.89 -0.77
C ARG A 367 -30.13 5.72 -0.11
N THR A 368 -29.24 4.90 -0.66
CA THR A 368 -27.90 4.72 -0.11
C THR A 368 -27.01 5.96 -0.27
N ILE A 369 -27.01 6.59 -1.45
CA ILE A 369 -26.24 7.82 -1.69
C ILE A 369 -26.70 8.90 -0.72
N ARG A 370 -28.02 9.10 -0.62
CA ARG A 370 -28.65 9.99 0.34
C ARG A 370 -28.17 9.74 1.77
N ASN A 371 -28.32 8.51 2.24
CA ASN A 371 -28.04 8.15 3.63
C ASN A 371 -26.56 8.32 4.04
N TYR A 372 -25.63 8.34 3.08
CA TYR A 372 -24.20 8.50 3.33
C TYR A 372 -23.65 9.81 2.79
N LEU A 373 -24.49 10.77 2.38
CA LEU A 373 -24.07 11.99 1.69
C LEU A 373 -23.13 12.85 2.55
N GLU A 374 -23.52 13.12 3.80
CA GLU A 374 -22.72 13.86 4.77
C GLU A 374 -21.35 13.19 4.99
N GLU A 375 -21.35 11.87 5.17
CA GLU A 375 -20.12 11.12 5.40
C GLU A 375 -19.23 11.08 4.16
N MET A 376 -19.81 10.99 2.96
CA MET A 376 -19.06 11.10 1.70
C MET A 376 -18.43 12.49 1.55
N ARG A 377 -19.15 13.57 1.90
CA ARG A 377 -18.63 14.94 1.91
C ARG A 377 -17.39 15.04 2.80
N HIS A 378 -17.50 14.56 4.04
CA HIS A 378 -16.38 14.61 4.97
C HIS A 378 -15.21 13.71 4.58
N VAL A 379 -15.46 12.52 4.01
CA VAL A 379 -14.36 11.69 3.46
C VAL A 379 -13.67 12.45 2.33
N TYR A 380 -14.44 13.09 1.45
CA TYR A 380 -13.90 13.85 0.33
C TYR A 380 -13.07 15.05 0.81
N ASP A 381 -13.55 15.79 1.81
CA ASP A 381 -12.82 16.90 2.43
C ASP A 381 -11.49 16.42 3.03
N VAL A 382 -11.47 15.26 3.71
CA VAL A 382 -10.23 14.67 4.23
C VAL A 382 -9.25 14.34 3.11
N LEU A 383 -9.72 13.77 1.99
CA LEU A 383 -8.87 13.47 0.84
C LEU A 383 -8.28 14.76 0.22
N LEU A 384 -9.07 15.84 0.16
CA LEU A 384 -8.60 17.15 -0.29
C LEU A 384 -7.61 17.79 0.70
N SER A 385 -7.64 17.46 1.98
CA SER A 385 -6.71 18.01 2.98
C SER A 385 -5.40 17.23 3.10
N ASP A 386 -5.30 16.04 2.51
CA ASP A 386 -4.11 15.17 2.57
C ASP A 386 -3.50 14.97 1.17
N VAL A 387 -3.26 16.07 0.43
CA VAL A 387 -2.66 15.98 -0.92
C VAL A 387 -1.20 15.54 -0.85
N ASN A 388 -0.78 14.78 -1.85
CA ASN A 388 0.57 14.23 -1.92
C ASN A 388 1.54 15.16 -2.65
N PHE A 389 2.77 15.26 -2.14
CA PHE A 389 3.82 16.08 -2.74
C PHE A 389 4.57 15.38 -3.89
N PHE A 390 4.38 14.09 -4.15
CA PHE A 390 4.93 13.38 -5.31
C PHE A 390 4.00 13.44 -6.55
N ASP A 391 2.99 14.31 -6.53
CA ASP A 391 2.05 14.40 -7.65
C ASP A 391 2.59 15.31 -8.75
N ASP A 392 2.92 14.70 -9.88
CA ASP A 392 3.35 15.39 -11.11
C ASP A 392 2.19 15.84 -11.99
N SER A 393 0.97 15.41 -11.69
CA SER A 393 -0.21 15.79 -12.45
C SER A 393 -0.53 17.27 -12.28
N LYS A 394 -1.03 17.86 -13.37
CA LYS A 394 -1.61 19.20 -13.40
C LYS A 394 -3.13 19.17 -13.63
N GLU A 395 -3.71 17.97 -13.66
CA GLU A 395 -5.12 17.74 -13.99
C GLU A 395 -5.87 16.92 -12.93
N SER A 396 -5.13 16.28 -12.03
CA SER A 396 -5.66 15.38 -11.01
C SER A 396 -4.82 15.50 -9.74
N VAL A 397 -5.37 15.02 -8.62
CA VAL A 397 -4.72 15.12 -7.31
C VAL A 397 -4.68 13.77 -6.61
N THR A 398 -3.49 13.41 -6.15
CA THR A 398 -3.21 12.15 -5.50
C THR A 398 -3.15 12.33 -3.99
N CYS A 399 -3.79 11.43 -3.26
CA CYS A 399 -3.85 11.41 -1.81
C CYS A 399 -3.40 10.04 -1.29
N ILE A 400 -2.59 10.02 -0.23
CA ILE A 400 -2.26 8.78 0.49
C ILE A 400 -3.07 8.75 1.78
N LEU A 401 -3.91 7.73 1.94
CA LEU A 401 -4.72 7.58 3.14
C LEU A 401 -4.93 6.11 3.52
N SER A 402 -4.57 5.76 4.75
CA SER A 402 -4.90 4.47 5.34
C SER A 402 -6.31 4.48 5.94
N GLY A 403 -6.96 3.31 6.00
CA GLY A 403 -8.26 3.18 6.66
C GLY A 403 -8.22 3.54 8.15
N GLU A 404 -7.07 3.32 8.80
CA GLU A 404 -6.84 3.70 10.20
C GLU A 404 -6.72 5.22 10.36
N GLN A 405 -5.97 5.90 9.46
CA GLN A 405 -5.86 7.35 9.45
C GLN A 405 -7.23 7.99 9.24
N LEU A 406 -8.00 7.50 8.26
CA LEU A 406 -9.35 7.98 8.03
C LEU A 406 -10.26 7.74 9.25
N ALA A 407 -10.20 6.55 9.85
CA ALA A 407 -10.98 6.25 11.05
C ALA A 407 -10.63 7.18 12.22
N LYS A 408 -9.35 7.51 12.42
CA LYS A 408 -8.88 8.47 13.43
C LYS A 408 -9.42 9.87 13.16
N LYS A 409 -9.29 10.37 11.92
CA LYS A 409 -9.80 11.69 11.52
C LYS A 409 -11.32 11.79 11.69
N MET A 410 -12.05 10.76 11.27
CA MET A 410 -13.51 10.71 11.45
C MET A 410 -13.93 10.58 12.91
N SER A 411 -13.19 9.83 13.71
CA SER A 411 -13.50 9.70 15.14
C SER A 411 -13.31 11.03 15.87
N SER A 412 -12.29 11.80 15.48
CA SER A 412 -12.07 13.15 15.99
C SER A 412 -13.20 14.10 15.59
N TYR A 413 -13.63 14.06 14.32
CA TYR A 413 -14.67 14.94 13.81
C TYR A 413 -16.03 14.73 14.51
N TYR A 414 -16.43 13.47 14.66
CA TYR A 414 -17.74 13.10 15.23
C TYR A 414 -17.73 12.89 16.76
N GLY A 415 -16.57 13.00 17.41
CA GLY A 415 -16.43 12.78 18.85
C GLY A 415 -16.73 11.36 19.32
N LYS A 416 -16.59 10.34 18.46
CA LYS A 416 -16.80 8.92 18.82
C LYS A 416 -15.93 7.99 18.00
N ALA A 417 -15.53 6.86 18.59
CA ALA A 417 -14.73 5.86 17.90
C ALA A 417 -15.50 5.20 16.76
N TYR A 418 -14.86 5.07 15.60
CA TYR A 418 -15.41 4.36 14.45
C TYR A 418 -14.55 3.18 14.01
N ASP A 419 -15.23 2.16 13.47
CA ASP A 419 -14.60 0.99 12.88
C ASP A 419 -13.93 1.31 11.53
N ILE A 420 -12.73 0.74 11.33
CA ILE A 420 -11.93 0.92 10.13
C ILE A 420 -12.65 0.36 8.88
N ASN A 421 -13.38 -0.76 9.02
CA ASN A 421 -14.05 -1.38 7.87
C ASN A 421 -15.22 -0.54 7.37
N LYS A 422 -15.91 0.21 8.25
CA LYS A 422 -16.94 1.18 7.84
C LYS A 422 -16.39 2.15 6.79
N TRP A 423 -15.25 2.77 7.09
CA TRP A 423 -14.66 3.81 6.24
C TRP A 423 -14.01 3.25 4.98
N ASN A 424 -13.34 2.10 5.07
CA ASN A 424 -12.82 1.40 3.89
C ASN A 424 -13.95 1.02 2.91
N LYS A 425 -15.10 0.60 3.43
CA LYS A 425 -16.27 0.27 2.62
C LYS A 425 -16.87 1.52 1.96
N LEU A 426 -16.92 2.64 2.68
CA LEU A 426 -17.40 3.92 2.12
C LEU A 426 -16.48 4.42 1.01
N LEU A 427 -15.16 4.40 1.21
CA LEU A 427 -14.17 4.72 0.16
C LEU A 427 -14.34 3.84 -1.08
N SER A 428 -14.54 2.54 -0.87
CA SER A 428 -14.80 1.61 -1.99
C SER A 428 -16.11 1.95 -2.70
N PHE A 429 -17.14 2.38 -1.96
CA PHE A 429 -18.41 2.79 -2.56
C PHE A 429 -18.29 4.09 -3.36
N MET A 430 -17.56 5.08 -2.82
CA MET A 430 -17.20 6.32 -3.53
C MET A 430 -16.39 6.02 -4.81
N THR A 431 -15.53 4.99 -4.76
CA THR A 431 -14.77 4.50 -5.93
C THR A 431 -15.69 3.87 -6.98
N PHE A 432 -16.67 3.08 -6.53
CA PHE A 432 -17.65 2.44 -7.39
C PHE A 432 -18.53 3.46 -8.13
N ILE A 433 -19.10 4.44 -7.42
CA ILE A 433 -19.92 5.50 -8.04
C ILE A 433 -19.08 6.52 -8.83
N GLY A 434 -17.76 6.43 -8.73
CA GLY A 434 -16.82 7.22 -9.51
C GLY A 434 -16.61 8.64 -8.99
N LEU A 435 -16.82 8.89 -7.70
CA LEU A 435 -16.43 10.15 -7.05
C LEU A 435 -14.92 10.23 -6.83
N ILE A 436 -14.27 9.08 -6.61
CA ILE A 436 -12.82 8.97 -6.42
C ILE A 436 -12.31 7.78 -7.23
N LYS A 437 -11.02 7.77 -7.53
CA LYS A 437 -10.32 6.59 -8.06
C LYS A 437 -9.38 6.05 -7.00
N LYS A 438 -9.27 4.73 -6.92
CA LYS A 438 -8.31 4.05 -6.05
C LYS A 438 -7.28 3.38 -6.95
N LEU A 439 -6.01 3.75 -6.80
CA LEU A 439 -4.94 3.30 -7.69
C LEU A 439 -4.41 1.93 -7.30
N ASP A 440 -4.10 1.11 -8.31
CA ASP A 440 -3.32 -0.12 -8.15
C ASP A 440 -1.82 0.19 -8.09
N ASP A 441 -1.00 -0.78 -7.69
CA ASP A 441 0.47 -0.64 -7.59
C ASP A 441 1.08 -0.19 -8.93
N ASP A 442 0.57 -0.70 -10.05
CA ASP A 442 1.04 -0.40 -11.40
C ASP A 442 0.67 1.03 -11.86
N ASP A 443 -0.34 1.65 -11.24
CA ASP A 443 -0.81 3.00 -11.56
C ASP A 443 -0.17 4.07 -10.66
N ILE A 444 0.64 3.68 -9.67
CA ILE A 444 1.25 4.59 -8.69
C ILE A 444 2.67 4.96 -9.15
N PRO A 445 3.05 6.26 -9.15
CA PRO A 445 4.42 6.68 -9.44
C PRO A 445 5.45 5.94 -8.57
N ILE A 446 6.59 5.58 -9.17
CA ILE A 446 7.63 4.74 -8.53
C ILE A 446 8.08 5.34 -7.19
N ASP A 447 8.41 6.64 -7.16
CA ASP A 447 8.88 7.34 -5.96
C ASP A 447 7.84 7.29 -4.83
N MET A 448 6.55 7.41 -5.17
CA MET A 448 5.45 7.30 -4.22
C MET A 448 5.29 5.85 -3.71
N LEU A 449 5.44 4.87 -4.60
CA LEU A 449 5.39 3.44 -4.25
C LEU A 449 6.54 3.06 -3.30
N GLU A 450 7.75 3.56 -3.57
CA GLU A 450 8.92 3.39 -2.70
C GLU A 450 8.71 4.03 -1.33
N TYR A 451 8.20 5.27 -1.29
CA TYR A 451 7.83 5.95 -0.06
C TYR A 451 6.82 5.16 0.79
N LEU A 452 5.77 4.63 0.16
CA LEU A 452 4.75 3.80 0.81
C LEU A 452 5.33 2.48 1.34
N ASN A 453 6.22 1.84 0.57
CA ASN A 453 6.88 0.62 0.97
C ASN A 453 7.85 0.84 2.14
N LYS A 454 8.55 1.98 2.16
CA LYS A 454 9.38 2.41 3.29
C LYS A 454 8.54 2.60 4.55
N GLN A 455 7.45 3.38 4.47
CA GLN A 455 6.54 3.56 5.61
C GLN A 455 6.00 2.24 6.16
N LYS A 456 5.64 1.30 5.28
CA LYS A 456 5.18 -0.03 5.70
C LYS A 456 6.28 -0.80 6.44
N LYS A 457 7.52 -0.75 5.97
CA LYS A 457 8.68 -1.38 6.63
C LYS A 457 8.95 -0.74 7.99
N ASP A 458 8.96 0.60 8.05
CA ASP A 458 9.23 1.35 9.27
C ASP A 458 8.18 1.07 10.36
N LYS A 459 6.89 1.01 9.99
CA LYS A 459 5.83 0.60 10.92
C LYS A 459 6.01 -0.84 11.41
N ALA A 460 6.38 -1.76 10.53
CA ALA A 460 6.65 -3.16 10.91
C ALA A 460 7.86 -3.30 11.86
N LEU A 461 8.81 -2.37 11.82
CA LEU A 461 9.96 -2.33 12.73
C LEU A 461 9.60 -1.74 14.11
N CYS A 462 8.67 -0.78 14.16
CA CYS A 462 8.29 -0.08 15.40
C CYS A 462 7.29 -0.84 16.28
N GLU A 463 6.48 -1.75 15.72
CA GLU A 463 5.39 -2.42 16.46
C GLU A 463 5.49 -3.96 16.39
N LYS A 464 5.79 -4.55 17.56
CA LYS A 464 5.71 -5.97 17.96
C LYS A 464 5.63 -7.06 16.85
N GLY A 465 6.79 -7.66 16.56
CA GLY A 465 6.97 -9.09 16.25
C GLY A 465 6.81 -9.49 14.78
N GLU A 466 7.69 -10.39 14.31
CA GLU A 466 7.88 -10.87 12.93
C GLU A 466 6.65 -11.51 12.23
N ASN A 467 5.47 -11.52 12.87
CA ASN A 467 4.26 -12.19 12.39
C ASN A 467 3.13 -11.24 11.92
N PHE A 468 3.32 -9.91 11.94
CA PHE A 468 2.30 -8.95 11.48
C PHE A 468 2.62 -8.40 10.09
N VAL A 469 1.79 -8.75 9.09
CA VAL A 469 1.86 -8.15 7.75
C VAL A 469 1.13 -6.81 7.80
N TYR A 470 1.88 -5.72 7.94
CA TYR A 470 1.31 -4.37 7.85
C TYR A 470 0.77 -4.11 6.45
N LYS A 471 -0.50 -3.67 6.39
CA LYS A 471 -1.11 -3.24 5.12
C LYS A 471 -0.55 -1.86 4.75
N ARG A 472 -0.22 -1.69 3.48
CA ARG A 472 0.19 -0.41 2.90
C ARG A 472 -0.99 0.57 2.95
N SER A 473 -0.73 1.87 3.06
CA SER A 473 -1.77 2.88 2.83
C SER A 473 -2.27 2.81 1.39
N ASN A 474 -3.53 3.20 1.17
CA ASN A 474 -4.07 3.27 -0.18
C ASN A 474 -3.68 4.60 -0.83
N VAL A 475 -3.66 4.61 -2.16
CA VAL A 475 -3.50 5.81 -2.96
C VAL A 475 -4.82 6.09 -3.68
N TYR A 476 -5.31 7.31 -3.54
CA TYR A 476 -6.53 7.78 -4.18
C TYR A 476 -6.20 8.89 -5.15
N LEU A 477 -6.86 8.88 -6.30
CA LEU A 477 -6.77 9.92 -7.32
C LEU A 477 -8.11 10.65 -7.40
N LEU A 478 -8.05 11.97 -7.34
CA LEU A 478 -9.17 12.89 -7.48
C LEU A 478 -9.00 13.66 -8.78
N ASP A 479 -9.79 13.31 -9.80
CA ASP A 479 -9.76 14.06 -11.05
C ASP A 479 -10.48 15.39 -10.89
N VAL A 480 -10.01 16.44 -11.55
CA VAL A 480 -10.80 17.65 -11.74
C VAL A 480 -12.05 17.31 -12.54
N PHE A 481 -13.22 17.65 -12.00
CA PHE A 481 -14.50 17.42 -12.66
C PHE A 481 -15.34 18.70 -12.69
N ASP A 482 -16.36 18.68 -13.54
CA ASP A 482 -17.47 19.63 -13.52
C ASP A 482 -18.60 19.03 -12.67
N ALA A 483 -19.08 19.77 -11.67
CA ALA A 483 -20.09 19.28 -10.73
C ALA A 483 -21.38 18.85 -11.44
N THR A 484 -21.80 19.60 -12.46
CA THR A 484 -23.02 19.30 -13.24
C THR A 484 -22.92 17.93 -13.92
N SER A 485 -21.78 17.65 -14.53
CA SER A 485 -21.49 16.38 -15.20
C SER A 485 -21.47 15.21 -14.22
N MET A 486 -20.88 15.39 -13.04
CA MET A 486 -20.89 14.36 -11.98
C MET A 486 -22.28 14.11 -11.40
N ILE A 487 -23.08 15.15 -11.19
CA ILE A 487 -24.48 15.00 -10.75
C ILE A 487 -25.25 14.21 -11.79
N LYS A 488 -25.12 14.56 -13.08
CA LYS A 488 -25.77 13.85 -14.18
C LYS A 488 -25.39 12.36 -14.20
N LYS A 489 -24.10 12.05 -14.06
CA LYS A 489 -23.63 10.66 -13.95
C LYS A 489 -24.27 9.93 -12.76
N LEU A 490 -24.36 10.57 -11.60
CA LEU A 490 -24.97 9.97 -10.40
C LEU A 490 -26.48 9.71 -10.57
N THR A 491 -27.20 10.63 -11.22
CA THR A 491 -28.66 10.55 -11.35
C THR A 491 -29.13 9.75 -12.55
N GLU A 492 -28.46 9.85 -13.70
CA GLU A 492 -28.88 9.21 -14.96
C GLU A 492 -28.22 7.84 -15.16
N ASP A 493 -27.02 7.61 -14.64
CA ASP A 493 -26.31 6.34 -14.83
C ASP A 493 -26.31 5.49 -13.55
N ILE A 494 -25.81 6.04 -12.44
CA ILE A 494 -25.59 5.27 -11.21
C ILE A 494 -26.91 4.93 -10.49
N THR A 495 -27.84 5.88 -10.38
CA THR A 495 -29.10 5.64 -9.66
C THR A 495 -29.93 4.53 -10.32
N PRO A 496 -30.20 4.56 -11.64
CA PRO A 496 -30.91 3.47 -12.31
C PRO A 496 -30.19 2.13 -12.21
N LEU A 497 -28.85 2.14 -12.22
CA LEU A 497 -28.03 0.94 -12.05
C LEU A 497 -28.20 0.31 -10.66
N LEU A 498 -28.16 1.12 -9.60
CA LEU A 498 -28.37 0.67 -8.22
C LEU A 498 -29.80 0.13 -8.01
N GLU A 499 -30.80 0.75 -8.64
CA GLU A 499 -32.19 0.29 -8.62
C GLU A 499 -32.36 -1.05 -9.34
N LYS A 500 -31.78 -1.19 -10.53
CA LYS A 500 -31.80 -2.44 -11.32
C LYS A 500 -31.30 -3.64 -10.54
N PHE A 501 -30.23 -3.47 -9.74
CA PHE A 501 -29.67 -4.54 -8.92
C PHE A 501 -30.30 -4.68 -7.52
N GLN A 502 -31.30 -3.86 -7.19
CA GLN A 502 -31.88 -3.77 -5.84
C GLN A 502 -30.77 -3.65 -4.77
N PHE A 503 -29.84 -2.72 -5.04
CA PHE A 503 -28.62 -2.57 -4.28
C PHE A 503 -28.88 -2.38 -2.78
N THR A 504 -28.09 -3.07 -1.97
CA THR A 504 -28.09 -2.93 -0.51
C THR A 504 -26.66 -2.73 -0.05
N TYR A 505 -26.38 -1.57 0.55
CA TYR A 505 -25.03 -1.20 0.99
C TYR A 505 -24.36 -2.26 1.87
N GLN A 506 -25.13 -2.95 2.73
CA GLN A 506 -24.62 -4.02 3.58
C GLN A 506 -23.92 -5.14 2.78
N HIS A 507 -24.36 -5.46 1.57
CA HIS A 507 -23.80 -6.54 0.75
C HIS A 507 -22.72 -6.07 -0.25
N PHE A 508 -22.48 -4.75 -0.32
CA PHE A 508 -21.44 -4.19 -1.18
C PHE A 508 -20.06 -4.74 -0.83
N SER A 509 -19.44 -5.40 -1.80
CA SER A 509 -18.18 -6.13 -1.68
C SER A 509 -17.58 -6.40 -3.05
N TYR A 510 -16.33 -6.86 -3.09
CA TYR A 510 -15.66 -7.29 -4.33
C TYR A 510 -16.47 -8.34 -5.09
N ALA A 511 -16.95 -9.39 -4.40
CA ALA A 511 -17.76 -10.44 -5.00
C ALA A 511 -19.05 -9.88 -5.62
N TRP A 512 -19.72 -8.96 -4.93
CA TRP A 512 -20.93 -8.31 -5.45
C TRP A 512 -20.64 -7.56 -6.75
N VAL A 513 -19.58 -6.74 -6.80
CA VAL A 513 -19.21 -5.99 -8.01
C VAL A 513 -18.86 -6.97 -9.15
N LYS A 514 -18.06 -8.00 -8.88
CA LYS A 514 -17.68 -9.02 -9.87
C LYS A 514 -18.89 -9.73 -10.47
N VAL A 515 -19.86 -10.08 -9.62
CA VAL A 515 -21.09 -10.77 -10.00
C VAL A 515 -22.00 -9.86 -10.85
N CYS A 516 -22.23 -8.63 -10.43
CA CYS A 516 -23.10 -7.68 -11.13
C CYS A 516 -22.49 -7.17 -12.44
N PHE A 517 -21.16 -7.01 -12.47
CA PHE A 517 -20.41 -6.44 -13.58
C PHE A 517 -19.44 -7.49 -14.11
N ASN A 518 -18.14 -7.34 -13.82
CA ASN A 518 -17.09 -8.24 -14.23
C ASN A 518 -15.88 -8.11 -13.28
N GLU A 519 -14.87 -8.95 -13.53
CA GLU A 519 -13.62 -8.94 -12.75
C GLU A 519 -12.86 -7.61 -12.85
N GLU A 520 -12.87 -6.97 -14.02
CA GLU A 520 -12.16 -5.71 -14.26
C GLU A 520 -12.73 -4.59 -13.39
N GLU A 521 -14.04 -4.45 -13.36
CA GLU A 521 -14.75 -3.47 -12.54
C GLU A 521 -14.55 -3.75 -11.04
N ALA A 522 -14.54 -5.02 -10.65
CA ALA A 522 -14.26 -5.39 -9.26
C ALA A 522 -12.82 -5.04 -8.85
N LYS A 523 -11.83 -5.24 -9.73
CA LYS A 523 -10.44 -4.84 -9.49
C LYS A 523 -10.28 -3.31 -9.46
N ARG A 524 -10.97 -2.59 -10.33
CA ARG A 524 -11.01 -1.11 -10.32
C ARG A 524 -11.48 -0.56 -8.98
N VAL A 525 -12.50 -1.18 -8.39
CA VAL A 525 -13.06 -0.73 -7.09
C VAL A 525 -12.24 -1.22 -5.90
N PHE A 526 -11.64 -2.41 -5.98
CA PHE A 526 -10.87 -3.02 -4.89
C PHE A 526 -9.50 -3.55 -5.35
N PRO A 527 -8.56 -2.69 -5.80
CA PRO A 527 -7.30 -3.13 -6.38
C PRO A 527 -6.44 -3.94 -5.40
N GLN A 528 -6.48 -3.58 -4.11
CA GLN A 528 -5.65 -4.20 -3.07
C GLN A 528 -6.28 -5.42 -2.38
N ASN A 529 -7.45 -5.90 -2.81
CA ASN A 529 -8.07 -7.08 -2.20
C ASN A 529 -7.57 -8.37 -2.84
N LEU A 530 -7.13 -9.31 -2.00
CA LEU A 530 -6.83 -10.67 -2.43
C LEU A 530 -8.14 -11.34 -2.88
N ARG A 531 -8.10 -11.89 -4.09
CA ARG A 531 -9.24 -12.38 -4.88
C ARG A 531 -9.94 -13.52 -4.15
N SER A 532 -11.09 -13.25 -3.53
CA SER A 532 -11.96 -14.30 -3.02
C SER A 532 -12.99 -14.67 -4.08
N GLU A 533 -12.94 -15.91 -4.54
CA GLU A 533 -14.02 -16.49 -5.32
C GLU A 533 -15.24 -16.75 -4.42
N LEU A 534 -16.41 -16.86 -5.03
CA LEU A 534 -17.57 -17.39 -4.33
C LEU A 534 -17.21 -18.78 -3.78
N SER A 535 -17.60 -19.06 -2.55
CA SER A 535 -17.40 -20.40 -2.01
C SER A 535 -18.16 -21.41 -2.86
N LYS A 536 -17.67 -22.65 -2.95
CA LYS A 536 -18.34 -23.73 -3.68
C LYS A 536 -19.79 -23.91 -3.24
N GLU A 537 -20.08 -23.74 -1.95
CA GLU A 537 -21.44 -23.76 -1.39
C GLU A 537 -22.30 -22.61 -1.94
N LYS A 538 -21.77 -21.37 -1.96
CA LYS A 538 -22.51 -20.23 -2.53
C LYS A 538 -22.79 -20.42 -4.02
N GLN A 539 -21.80 -20.90 -4.79
CA GLN A 539 -21.96 -21.16 -6.22
C GLN A 539 -23.05 -22.21 -6.46
N LEU A 540 -23.02 -23.32 -5.72
CA LEU A 540 -24.05 -24.36 -5.78
C LEU A 540 -25.47 -23.81 -5.53
N ILE A 541 -25.62 -22.96 -4.51
CA ILE A 541 -26.92 -22.34 -4.19
C ILE A 541 -27.40 -21.45 -5.34
N LEU A 542 -26.50 -20.65 -5.94
CA LEU A 542 -26.84 -19.75 -7.04
C LEU A 542 -27.22 -20.51 -8.31
N ASP A 543 -26.53 -21.61 -8.59
CA ASP A 543 -26.81 -22.46 -9.76
C ASP A 543 -28.16 -23.17 -9.61
N GLU A 544 -28.46 -23.73 -8.43
CA GLU A 544 -29.76 -24.34 -8.16
C GLU A 544 -30.90 -23.30 -8.28
N ALA A 545 -30.70 -22.11 -7.71
CA ALA A 545 -31.67 -21.03 -7.82
C ALA A 545 -31.87 -20.60 -9.28
N HIS A 546 -30.80 -20.59 -10.06
CA HIS A 546 -30.86 -20.30 -11.49
C HIS A 546 -31.67 -21.35 -12.24
N GLU A 547 -31.49 -22.64 -11.97
CA GLU A 547 -32.30 -23.72 -12.55
C GLU A 547 -33.78 -23.59 -12.18
N VAL A 548 -34.08 -23.28 -10.90
CA VAL A 548 -35.45 -23.01 -10.44
C VAL A 548 -36.08 -21.86 -11.24
N LEU A 549 -35.34 -20.77 -11.45
CA LEU A 549 -35.80 -19.61 -12.21
C LEU A 549 -35.86 -19.88 -13.72
N GLN A 550 -34.96 -20.69 -14.28
CA GLN A 550 -34.99 -21.08 -15.70
C GLN A 550 -36.20 -21.98 -16.01
N GLY A 551 -36.61 -22.81 -15.06
CA GLY A 551 -37.84 -23.61 -15.17
C GLY A 551 -39.12 -22.79 -15.30
N LEU A 552 -39.05 -21.44 -15.26
CA LEU A 552 -40.17 -20.52 -15.41
C LEU A 552 -40.53 -20.17 -16.88
N SER A 553 -40.27 -21.01 -17.90
CA SER A 553 -40.95 -20.89 -19.23
C SER A 553 -41.12 -22.28 -19.88
N TRP A 554 -42.28 -22.64 -20.48
CA TRP A 554 -42.71 -22.31 -21.86
C TRP A 554 -44.23 -21.98 -22.04
N GLN A 555 -45.04 -21.75 -20.99
CA GLN A 555 -46.51 -21.58 -21.15
C GLN A 555 -47.18 -20.47 -20.28
N GLY A 556 -46.61 -19.26 -20.19
CA GLY A 556 -47.24 -18.13 -19.48
C GLY A 556 -46.28 -17.04 -18.97
N THR A 557 -46.81 -15.96 -18.40
CA THR A 557 -46.03 -14.88 -17.75
C THR A 557 -45.83 -15.21 -16.28
N TYR A 558 -44.63 -15.66 -15.89
CA TYR A 558 -44.36 -16.23 -14.57
C TYR A 558 -43.66 -15.25 -13.61
N ILE A 559 -44.13 -15.21 -12.36
CA ILE A 559 -43.52 -14.49 -11.25
C ILE A 559 -43.14 -15.47 -10.15
N MET A 560 -41.96 -15.28 -9.56
CA MET A 560 -41.55 -15.95 -8.32
C MET A 560 -41.10 -14.92 -7.28
N THR A 561 -41.64 -14.98 -6.07
CA THR A 561 -41.15 -14.13 -4.97
C THR A 561 -39.78 -14.59 -4.49
N GLU A 562 -38.95 -13.67 -3.98
CA GLU A 562 -37.64 -14.04 -3.40
C GLU A 562 -37.79 -15.08 -2.26
N LYS A 563 -38.87 -14.98 -1.48
CA LYS A 563 -39.18 -15.94 -0.42
C LYS A 563 -39.50 -17.34 -0.96
N GLU A 564 -40.23 -17.43 -2.06
CA GLU A 564 -40.54 -18.72 -2.70
C GLU A 564 -39.28 -19.34 -3.29
N LEU A 565 -38.42 -18.52 -3.91
CA LEU A 565 -37.14 -18.99 -4.44
C LEU A 565 -36.29 -19.59 -3.31
N ILE A 566 -36.13 -18.87 -2.20
CA ILE A 566 -35.43 -19.34 -1.00
C ILE A 566 -36.00 -20.68 -0.54
N ASN A 567 -37.32 -20.77 -0.32
CA ASN A 567 -37.94 -22.00 0.17
C ASN A 567 -37.72 -23.18 -0.79
N THR A 568 -37.86 -22.95 -2.09
CA THR A 568 -37.69 -23.99 -3.12
C THR A 568 -36.26 -24.49 -3.15
N VAL A 569 -35.28 -23.59 -3.06
CA VAL A 569 -33.86 -23.95 -3.04
C VAL A 569 -33.49 -24.68 -1.74
N CYS A 570 -34.03 -24.27 -0.58
CA CYS A 570 -33.86 -25.01 0.67
C CYS A 570 -34.42 -26.44 0.58
N GLU A 571 -35.59 -26.63 -0.05
CA GLU A 571 -36.21 -27.94 -0.22
C GLU A 571 -35.40 -28.88 -1.12
N ARG A 572 -34.73 -28.33 -2.15
CA ARG A 572 -33.86 -29.08 -3.07
C ARG A 572 -32.48 -29.35 -2.48
N LEU A 573 -31.90 -28.37 -1.78
CA LEU A 573 -30.58 -28.46 -1.14
C LEU A 573 -30.69 -28.76 0.35
N ARG A 574 -31.31 -29.89 0.71
CA ARG A 574 -31.55 -30.29 2.13
C ARG A 574 -30.31 -30.40 3.00
N ASN A 575 -29.12 -30.50 2.40
CA ASN A 575 -27.84 -30.59 3.09
C ASN A 575 -27.20 -29.22 3.38
N VAL A 576 -27.80 -28.14 2.88
CA VAL A 576 -27.35 -26.76 3.07
C VAL A 576 -28.22 -26.10 4.14
N ARG A 577 -27.61 -25.27 5.00
CA ARG A 577 -28.36 -24.53 6.03
C ARG A 577 -29.23 -23.45 5.39
N ASP A 578 -30.48 -23.32 5.83
CA ASP A 578 -31.42 -22.29 5.33
C ASP A 578 -30.82 -20.87 5.34
N ASN A 579 -30.10 -20.52 6.41
CA ASN A 579 -29.43 -19.21 6.49
C ASN A 579 -28.34 -19.02 5.41
N SER A 580 -27.63 -20.09 5.01
CA SER A 580 -26.69 -20.01 3.89
C SER A 580 -27.43 -19.70 2.58
N VAL A 581 -28.59 -20.34 2.35
CA VAL A 581 -29.43 -20.09 1.16
C VAL A 581 -29.92 -18.64 1.14
N ILE A 582 -30.49 -18.18 2.25
CA ILE A 582 -30.97 -16.79 2.40
C ILE A 582 -29.85 -15.79 2.10
N ASN A 583 -28.68 -15.96 2.73
CA ASN A 583 -27.57 -15.04 2.56
C ASN A 583 -27.03 -15.07 1.12
N ALA A 584 -26.83 -16.26 0.54
CA ALA A 584 -26.32 -16.39 -0.83
C ALA A 584 -27.25 -15.71 -1.84
N LEU A 585 -28.56 -15.89 -1.74
CA LEU A 585 -29.52 -15.30 -2.68
C LEU A 585 -29.67 -13.79 -2.48
N THR A 586 -29.76 -13.31 -1.24
CA THR A 586 -29.96 -11.87 -0.96
C THR A 586 -28.70 -11.04 -1.20
N GLU A 587 -27.51 -11.60 -0.98
CA GLU A 587 -26.23 -10.95 -1.25
C GLU A 587 -25.89 -10.91 -2.74
N ASN A 588 -26.39 -11.85 -3.56
CA ASN A 588 -25.96 -12.03 -4.96
C ASN A 588 -27.10 -11.87 -5.97
N ARG A 589 -28.09 -11.02 -5.68
CA ARG A 589 -29.21 -10.69 -6.59
C ARG A 589 -28.75 -10.33 -8.02
N GLY A 590 -27.60 -9.65 -8.14
CA GLY A 590 -27.03 -9.29 -9.42
C GLY A 590 -26.64 -10.47 -10.31
N TYR A 591 -26.43 -11.65 -9.74
CA TYR A 591 -26.20 -12.88 -10.50
C TYR A 591 -27.38 -13.14 -11.44
N PHE A 592 -28.60 -13.13 -10.91
CA PHE A 592 -29.81 -13.38 -11.70
C PHE A 592 -30.09 -12.26 -12.70
N VAL A 593 -29.86 -11.00 -12.30
CA VAL A 593 -30.01 -9.85 -13.20
C VAL A 593 -29.08 -9.96 -14.40
N LYS A 594 -27.83 -10.36 -14.19
CA LYS A 594 -26.85 -10.59 -15.26
C LYS A 594 -27.24 -11.76 -16.18
N GLN A 595 -27.92 -12.77 -15.65
CA GLN A 595 -28.47 -13.89 -16.43
C GLN A 595 -29.74 -13.53 -17.23
N GLY A 596 -30.25 -12.31 -17.06
CA GLY A 596 -31.39 -11.76 -17.80
C GLY A 596 -32.73 -11.81 -17.07
N PHE A 597 -32.76 -12.14 -15.79
CA PHE A 597 -33.98 -12.04 -14.98
C PHE A 597 -34.19 -10.59 -14.52
N THR A 598 -35.44 -10.16 -14.44
CA THR A 598 -35.79 -8.84 -13.89
C THR A 598 -36.15 -8.99 -12.42
N LEU A 599 -35.59 -8.15 -11.55
CA LEU A 599 -35.89 -8.12 -10.12
C LEU A 599 -36.57 -6.81 -9.77
N GLU A 600 -37.83 -6.88 -9.33
CA GLU A 600 -38.63 -5.70 -9.00
C GLU A 600 -39.26 -5.81 -7.62
N ARG A 601 -39.52 -4.65 -7.00
CA ARG A 601 -40.35 -4.57 -5.81
C ARG A 601 -41.81 -4.53 -6.25
N ALA A 602 -42.62 -5.48 -5.80
CA ALA A 602 -44.03 -5.55 -6.14
C ALA A 602 -44.79 -4.32 -5.62
N SER A 603 -45.02 -3.35 -6.51
CA SER A 603 -45.83 -2.15 -6.29
C SER A 603 -47.31 -2.51 -6.16
N LYS A 604 -48.17 -1.52 -5.84
CA LYS A 604 -49.63 -1.75 -5.85
C LYS A 604 -50.11 -2.21 -7.23
N ASP A 605 -49.50 -1.68 -8.29
CA ASP A 605 -49.89 -1.99 -9.67
C ASP A 605 -49.38 -3.37 -10.08
N ILE A 606 -48.14 -3.75 -9.73
CA ILE A 606 -47.63 -5.12 -9.93
C ILE A 606 -48.49 -6.13 -9.13
N LYS A 607 -48.83 -5.83 -7.87
CA LYS A 607 -49.70 -6.70 -7.09
C LYS A 607 -51.09 -6.85 -7.68
N ARG A 608 -51.67 -5.77 -8.23
CA ARG A 608 -52.95 -5.83 -8.95
C ARG A 608 -52.81 -6.64 -10.24
N LEU A 609 -51.75 -6.36 -10.98
CA LEU A 609 -51.42 -7.00 -12.26
C LEU A 609 -51.35 -8.51 -12.14
N TYR A 610 -50.70 -9.00 -11.08
CA TYR A 610 -50.52 -10.42 -10.84
C TYR A 610 -51.46 -10.97 -9.77
N ASN A 611 -52.56 -10.27 -9.44
CA ASN A 611 -53.56 -10.70 -8.45
C ASN A 611 -52.97 -11.21 -7.11
N VAL A 612 -51.94 -10.53 -6.60
CA VAL A 612 -51.28 -10.88 -5.34
C VAL A 612 -51.86 -10.08 -4.18
N LYS A 613 -52.60 -10.76 -3.30
CA LYS A 613 -53.12 -10.16 -2.06
C LYS A 613 -52.06 -10.17 -0.95
N ALA A 614 -51.21 -9.15 -0.90
CA ALA A 614 -50.29 -8.93 0.21
C ALA A 614 -50.25 -7.48 0.70
N SER A 615 -50.31 -7.29 2.02
CA SER A 615 -50.29 -5.98 2.67
C SER A 615 -48.92 -5.29 2.57
N SER A 616 -47.82 -6.03 2.64
CA SER A 616 -46.44 -5.49 2.57
C SER A 616 -45.83 -5.63 1.18
N SER A 617 -44.90 -4.74 0.81
CA SER A 617 -44.12 -4.87 -0.44
C SER A 617 -43.07 -5.99 -0.30
N PHE A 618 -42.82 -6.72 -1.39
CA PHE A 618 -41.85 -7.82 -1.45
C PHE A 618 -41.17 -7.83 -2.83
N LEU A 619 -40.03 -8.52 -2.94
CA LEU A 619 -39.27 -8.65 -4.18
C LEU A 619 -39.76 -9.84 -5.01
N VAL A 620 -39.78 -9.64 -6.33
CA VAL A 620 -40.20 -10.63 -7.33
C VAL A 620 -39.18 -10.75 -8.46
N TYR A 621 -38.89 -11.99 -8.84
CA TYR A 621 -38.18 -12.34 -10.06
C TYR A 621 -39.17 -12.57 -11.20
N LEU A 622 -38.94 -11.92 -12.33
CA LEU A 622 -39.67 -12.11 -13.58
C LEU A 622 -38.82 -12.93 -14.55
N ALA A 623 -39.48 -13.78 -15.35
CA ALA A 623 -38.82 -14.63 -16.35
C ALA A 623 -38.02 -13.81 -17.38
N LYS A 624 -36.98 -14.42 -17.96
CA LYS A 624 -36.07 -13.79 -18.92
C LYS A 624 -36.83 -13.27 -20.15
N GLY A 625 -36.67 -12.00 -20.47
CA GLY A 625 -37.39 -11.33 -21.57
C GLY A 625 -38.75 -10.74 -21.19
N ALA A 626 -39.25 -11.01 -19.98
CA ALA A 626 -40.43 -10.33 -19.43
C ALA A 626 -40.01 -9.00 -18.76
N GLY A 627 -39.45 -8.07 -19.54
CA GLY A 627 -39.82 -6.69 -19.27
C GLY A 627 -41.35 -6.65 -19.30
N ILE A 628 -42.00 -5.86 -18.43
CA ILE A 628 -43.42 -5.58 -18.63
C ILE A 628 -43.50 -4.76 -19.93
N ASP A 629 -43.46 -5.44 -21.06
CA ASP A 629 -43.47 -4.86 -22.40
C ASP A 629 -44.68 -3.93 -22.51
N GLU A 630 -44.58 -2.92 -23.36
CA GLU A 630 -45.74 -2.10 -23.74
C GLU A 630 -46.92 -2.99 -24.17
N VAL A 631 -46.64 -4.16 -24.75
CA VAL A 631 -47.61 -5.22 -25.10
C VAL A 631 -48.33 -5.79 -23.87
N ILE A 632 -47.63 -6.04 -22.77
CA ILE A 632 -48.27 -6.49 -21.51
C ILE A 632 -49.09 -5.32 -20.92
N LYS A 633 -48.59 -4.08 -20.98
CA LYS A 633 -49.36 -2.86 -20.61
C LYS A 633 -50.63 -2.67 -21.44
N GLU A 634 -50.59 -2.92 -22.74
CA GLU A 634 -51.74 -2.86 -23.65
C GLU A 634 -52.74 -4.00 -23.39
N LEU A 635 -52.26 -5.23 -23.16
CA LEU A 635 -53.10 -6.37 -22.76
C LEU A 635 -53.85 -6.10 -21.44
N ILE A 636 -53.22 -5.39 -20.49
CA ILE A 636 -53.84 -4.95 -19.23
C ILE A 636 -54.91 -3.87 -19.48
N LEU A 637 -54.62 -2.87 -20.33
CA LEU A 637 -55.59 -1.83 -20.70
C LEU A 637 -56.81 -2.40 -21.44
N SER A 638 -56.66 -3.55 -22.10
CA SER A 638 -57.75 -4.28 -22.75
C SER A 638 -58.63 -5.11 -21.80
N GLY A 639 -58.30 -5.18 -20.50
CA GLY A 639 -59.13 -5.84 -19.48
C GLY A 639 -58.88 -7.35 -19.30
N VAL A 640 -57.80 -7.91 -19.87
CA VAL A 640 -57.44 -9.32 -19.71
C VAL A 640 -56.80 -9.55 -18.34
N GLY A 641 -57.43 -10.36 -17.50
CA GLY A 641 -56.91 -10.71 -16.17
C GLY A 641 -55.74 -11.71 -16.26
N LEU A 642 -54.55 -11.32 -15.78
CA LEU A 642 -53.39 -12.21 -15.71
C LEU A 642 -53.44 -13.06 -14.43
N VAL A 643 -53.19 -14.37 -14.57
CA VAL A 643 -53.30 -15.34 -13.47
C VAL A 643 -51.92 -15.59 -12.84
N PRO A 644 -51.73 -15.34 -11.52
CA PRO A 644 -50.52 -15.77 -10.83
C PRO A 644 -50.47 -17.30 -10.65
N LEU A 645 -49.30 -17.90 -10.85
CA LEU A 645 -49.15 -19.37 -10.70
C LEU A 645 -49.32 -19.88 -9.26
N TYR A 646 -49.03 -19.07 -8.22
CA TYR A 646 -49.09 -19.52 -6.85
C TYR A 646 -49.73 -18.46 -5.93
N GLN A 647 -50.87 -18.80 -5.34
CA GLN A 647 -51.41 -18.10 -4.18
C GLN A 647 -51.29 -19.02 -2.96
N PHE A 648 -50.85 -18.47 -1.83
CA PHE A 648 -50.92 -19.18 -0.55
C PHE A 648 -52.11 -18.67 0.26
N THR A 649 -52.96 -19.57 0.74
CA THR A 649 -53.89 -19.29 1.83
C THR A 649 -53.32 -19.84 3.13
N SER A 650 -53.46 -19.07 4.22
CA SER A 650 -53.19 -19.59 5.56
C SER A 650 -54.30 -20.57 5.92
N VAL A 651 -53.95 -21.83 6.13
CA VAL A 651 -54.87 -22.88 6.57
C VAL A 651 -54.43 -23.33 7.96
N THR A 652 -55.36 -23.35 8.91
CA THR A 652 -55.08 -23.87 10.25
C THR A 652 -55.15 -25.39 10.18
N ARG A 653 -54.09 -26.08 10.62
CA ARG A 653 -54.10 -27.53 10.80
C ARG A 653 -54.96 -27.93 12.00
N ASP A 654 -55.31 -29.21 12.06
CA ASP A 654 -56.08 -29.80 13.18
C ASP A 654 -55.35 -29.67 14.54
N ASP A 655 -54.03 -29.44 14.53
CA ASP A 655 -53.21 -29.15 15.71
C ASP A 655 -53.19 -27.65 16.12
N GLY A 656 -54.00 -26.82 15.47
CA GLY A 656 -54.08 -25.38 15.72
C GLY A 656 -52.94 -24.55 15.09
N ARG A 657 -51.96 -25.16 14.43
CA ARG A 657 -50.85 -24.44 13.78
C ARG A 657 -51.29 -23.90 12.41
N ARG A 658 -51.06 -22.62 12.16
CA ARG A 658 -51.24 -22.03 10.83
C ARG A 658 -50.16 -22.52 9.88
N VAL A 659 -50.55 -23.21 8.81
CA VAL A 659 -49.68 -23.67 7.74
C VAL A 659 -50.12 -23.03 6.42
N ARG A 660 -49.18 -22.58 5.60
CA ARG A 660 -49.48 -22.07 4.26
C ARG A 660 -49.69 -23.26 3.33
N LYS A 661 -50.90 -23.39 2.76
CA LYS A 661 -51.17 -24.41 1.74
C LYS A 661 -51.01 -23.76 0.36
N ARG A 662 -50.23 -24.41 -0.51
CA ARG A 662 -50.06 -24.01 -1.91
C ARG A 662 -51.42 -24.18 -2.62
N LYS A 663 -51.90 -23.14 -3.29
CA LYS A 663 -53.03 -23.27 -4.20
C LYS A 663 -52.48 -23.71 -5.55
N ASP A 664 -53.08 -24.74 -6.14
CA ASP A 664 -52.76 -25.11 -7.53
C ASP A 664 -53.14 -23.94 -8.46
N PRO A 665 -52.41 -23.74 -9.57
CA PRO A 665 -52.73 -22.69 -10.54
C PRO A 665 -54.19 -22.86 -10.98
N ILE A 666 -54.94 -21.76 -11.06
CA ILE A 666 -56.23 -21.79 -11.75
C ILE A 666 -55.90 -21.89 -13.24
N VAL A 667 -56.09 -23.07 -13.81
CA VAL A 667 -56.05 -23.27 -15.26
C VAL A 667 -57.30 -22.59 -15.82
N LEU A 668 -57.13 -21.46 -16.51
CA LEU A 668 -58.16 -20.91 -17.37
C LEU A 668 -58.02 -21.58 -18.73
N ASN A 669 -59.07 -22.31 -19.15
CA ASN A 669 -59.20 -22.84 -20.50
C ASN A 669 -59.42 -21.72 -21.52
#